data_AF-A0A7S2PB14-F1
#
_entry.id   AF-A0A7S2PB14-F1
#
_cell.length_a   1.000
_cell.length_b   1.000
_cell.length_c   1.000
_cell.angle_alpha   90.00
_cell.angle_beta   90.00
_cell.angle_gamma   90.00
#
_symmetry.space_group_name_H-M   'P 1'
#
loop_
_entity.id
_entity.type
_entity.pdbx_description
1 polymer ?
#
loop_
_entity_poly.entity_id
_entity_poly.type
_entity_poly.pdbx_seq_one_letter_code
_entity_poly.pdbx_strand_id
1 'polypeptide(L)'
;SVLRVDEGSCHHETTTMMFKHEPMLLHVACASHHDAALLLRIGTMSGTLRESGAMITEKRVTVALRGHALALTVPLAARGPLRPSEEYLEMLVNEANDRFEKNENRMLNLYEGIENELFTGEYRHLLQCASKTVKGIVNSFPSLDIWGHAAVVVPISFDNESSSFVDDIDVLVFGGYGSGPGMSKQKKKYCRLSSVYGIRRRKGIWDEKWAERNELTLEEHCSKRKIMEGKVILPPLQGHKACLLPVARCAHNDPIVAIFGGRAGPARPFSTLFLYYPTLSCDFFEPKVVGPPPTPRWGHTFTALPGHDDNVAIVVGGRNEKEALSSVYLLSRITKFGEADEYAWQSLDIGRPLFYHSAVLQPNAGSVLDRIVIFGGLANASSIVQPAKCLSMTSSIQITNAGKEIKWVEHGGSFPKDGFFASSAASISTIHSRTRSIIVSGGAPIQHELTNTNEALPIRIYECCSDNKVSACKVDLHPCHSDLAVNFGSMAHHEMLFVESGIDGDRSAKSCDILLLGGGVDSFAFGPSFSSCYSVSLEGLDDDIINEKKLMKHCKRSVQQVMMEKGGSKDVKKNDKPNDACAETDVIYVASKDAKCLKMALESASYLDKRYRMKKADKNTPNSESCSCIAVPITKSCVEEVVNADGEKPIWYEKYAIAFGKEVAPFSTVVLGSLKQRKS
;
A
#
# COMPACT_ATOMS: atom_id res chain seq x y z
N SER A 1 -8.36 -42.96 4.20
CA SER A 1 -9.65 -43.19 3.52
C SER A 1 -9.89 -44.68 3.42
N VAL A 2 -11.07 -45.14 3.84
CA VAL A 2 -11.43 -46.57 3.90
C VAL A 2 -11.64 -47.09 2.47
N LEU A 3 -10.84 -48.07 2.05
CA LEU A 3 -10.99 -48.76 0.77
C LEU A 3 -12.24 -49.66 0.83
N ARG A 4 -13.27 -49.33 0.06
CA ARG A 4 -14.37 -50.24 -0.27
C ARG A 4 -13.94 -51.12 -1.44
N VAL A 5 -14.01 -52.42 -1.25
CA VAL A 5 -13.85 -53.43 -2.31
C VAL A 5 -15.26 -53.83 -2.74
N ASP A 6 -15.65 -53.46 -3.97
CA ASP A 6 -16.85 -54.00 -4.60
C ASP A 6 -16.54 -55.42 -5.10
N GLU A 7 -17.23 -56.42 -4.53
CA GLU A 7 -17.27 -57.78 -5.06
C GLU A 7 -18.47 -57.91 -6.00
N GLY A 8 -18.21 -57.98 -7.31
CA GLY A 8 -19.27 -58.06 -8.31
C GLY A 8 -18.83 -58.57 -9.69
N SER A 9 -19.01 -59.88 -9.88
CA SER A 9 -19.20 -60.59 -11.15
C SER A 9 -17.98 -60.95 -12.03
N CYS A 10 -18.11 -62.14 -12.61
CA CYS A 10 -17.08 -62.96 -13.23
C CYS A 10 -16.81 -62.58 -14.68
N HIS A 11 -15.71 -61.89 -14.93
CA HIS A 11 -14.96 -61.98 -16.19
C HIS A 11 -13.47 -61.97 -15.84
N HIS A 12 -12.72 -62.98 -16.30
CA HIS A 12 -11.27 -63.12 -16.13
C HIS A 12 -10.51 -62.10 -16.99
N GLU A 13 -10.70 -60.80 -16.75
CA GLU A 13 -9.70 -59.81 -17.10
C GLU A 13 -8.80 -59.64 -15.88
N THR A 14 -7.55 -60.08 -15.99
CA THR A 14 -6.49 -59.73 -15.04
C THR A 14 -6.34 -58.21 -15.03
N THR A 15 -7.11 -57.53 -14.19
CA THR A 15 -7.04 -56.08 -14.02
C THR A 15 -5.74 -55.77 -13.31
N THR A 16 -4.73 -55.37 -14.07
CA THR A 16 -3.43 -54.93 -13.52
C THR A 16 -3.67 -53.71 -12.63
N MET A 17 -3.45 -53.85 -11.33
CA MET A 17 -3.51 -52.72 -10.41
C MET A 17 -2.21 -51.92 -10.52
N MET A 18 -2.27 -50.60 -10.42
CA MET A 18 -1.10 -49.73 -10.51
C MET A 18 -1.05 -48.84 -9.27
N PHE A 19 0.09 -48.79 -8.60
CA PHE A 19 0.40 -47.78 -7.60
C PHE A 19 1.05 -46.58 -8.29
N LYS A 20 0.44 -45.39 -8.16
CA LYS A 20 0.86 -44.19 -8.88
C LYS A 20 1.05 -43.02 -7.93
N HIS A 21 2.19 -42.34 -8.04
CA HIS A 21 2.38 -40.99 -7.56
C HIS A 21 2.61 -40.08 -8.77
N GLU A 22 1.82 -39.02 -8.87
CA GLU A 22 1.96 -38.00 -9.90
C GLU A 22 2.70 -36.78 -9.35
N PRO A 23 3.68 -36.24 -10.10
CA PRO A 23 4.36 -35.02 -9.71
C PRO A 23 3.44 -33.81 -9.86
N MET A 24 3.84 -32.69 -9.25
CA MET A 24 3.13 -31.41 -9.37
C MET A 24 2.96 -30.95 -10.82
N LEU A 25 1.76 -30.44 -11.12
CA LEU A 25 1.43 -29.72 -12.35
C LEU A 25 0.69 -28.42 -12.01
N LEU A 26 1.18 -27.28 -12.49
CA LEU A 26 0.56 -25.98 -12.28
C LEU A 26 0.38 -25.25 -13.61
N HIS A 27 -0.86 -24.86 -13.91
CA HIS A 27 -1.17 -24.00 -15.06
C HIS A 27 -1.32 -22.56 -14.59
N VAL A 28 -0.44 -21.69 -15.08
CA VAL A 28 -0.43 -20.26 -14.77
C VAL A 28 -0.82 -19.50 -16.02
N ALA A 29 -1.90 -18.72 -15.95
CA ALA A 29 -2.24 -17.78 -17.01
C ALA A 29 -1.29 -16.58 -16.93
N CYS A 30 -0.59 -16.29 -18.01
CA CYS A 30 0.35 -15.17 -18.12
C CYS A 30 -0.27 -14.03 -18.93
N ALA A 31 0.03 -12.79 -18.55
CA ALA A 31 -0.52 -11.61 -19.22
C ALA A 31 0.14 -11.36 -20.58
N SER A 32 1.41 -11.74 -20.74
CA SER A 32 2.15 -11.60 -21.99
C SER A 32 3.08 -12.79 -22.26
N HIS A 33 3.60 -12.82 -23.49
CA HIS A 33 4.66 -13.72 -23.91
C HIS A 33 5.95 -13.53 -23.10
N HIS A 34 6.23 -12.29 -22.69
CA HIS A 34 7.40 -11.95 -21.90
C HIS A 34 7.29 -12.52 -20.49
N ASP A 35 6.15 -12.33 -19.83
CA ASP A 35 5.90 -12.88 -18.48
C ASP A 35 5.92 -14.40 -18.49
N ALA A 36 5.39 -15.01 -19.56
CA ALA A 36 5.46 -16.45 -19.75
C ALA A 36 6.91 -16.95 -19.88
N ALA A 37 7.75 -16.23 -20.64
CA ALA A 37 9.16 -16.56 -20.78
C ALA A 37 9.93 -16.38 -19.45
N LEU A 38 9.62 -15.34 -18.68
CA LEU A 38 10.22 -15.08 -17.37
C LEU A 38 9.83 -16.14 -16.35
N LEU A 39 8.55 -16.49 -16.27
CA LEU A 39 8.06 -17.55 -15.39
C LEU A 39 8.65 -18.93 -15.76
N LEU A 40 8.79 -19.22 -17.06
CA LEU A 40 9.48 -20.43 -17.53
C LEU A 40 10.96 -20.44 -17.12
N ARG A 41 11.63 -19.29 -17.20
CA ARG A 41 13.03 -19.15 -16.75
C ARG A 41 13.15 -19.41 -15.25
N ILE A 42 12.27 -18.84 -14.43
CA ILE A 42 12.25 -19.07 -12.97
C ILE A 42 11.96 -20.55 -12.65
N GLY A 43 10.99 -21.16 -13.34
CA GLY A 43 10.71 -22.60 -13.23
C GLY A 43 11.89 -23.48 -13.64
N THR A 44 12.69 -23.03 -14.61
CA THR A 44 13.89 -23.76 -15.04
C THR A 44 15.05 -23.57 -14.07
N MET A 45 15.24 -22.37 -13.52
CA MET A 45 16.29 -22.01 -12.56
C MET A 45 16.08 -22.63 -11.19
N SER A 46 14.83 -22.87 -10.77
CA SER A 46 14.48 -23.70 -9.60
C SER A 46 14.79 -25.20 -9.80
N GLY A 47 15.38 -25.57 -10.94
CA GLY A 47 16.21 -26.76 -11.11
C GLY A 47 15.49 -28.03 -11.52
N THR A 48 14.16 -28.10 -11.47
CA THR A 48 13.43 -29.37 -11.63
C THR A 48 12.14 -29.32 -12.46
N LEU A 49 11.75 -28.16 -12.98
CA LEU A 49 10.56 -27.98 -13.83
C LEU A 49 10.96 -27.78 -15.30
N ARG A 50 11.91 -28.58 -15.79
CA ARG A 50 12.50 -28.43 -17.14
C ARG A 50 11.52 -28.76 -18.26
N GLU A 51 10.50 -29.56 -17.96
CA GLU A 51 9.47 -29.95 -18.90
C GLU A 51 8.36 -28.90 -19.01
N SER A 52 8.49 -27.78 -18.29
CA SER A 52 7.56 -26.66 -18.36
C SER A 52 7.47 -26.08 -19.76
N GLY A 53 6.28 -25.66 -20.17
CA GLY A 53 6.04 -25.12 -21.50
C GLY A 53 4.95 -24.07 -21.51
N ALA A 54 4.98 -23.19 -22.49
CA ALA A 54 3.92 -22.21 -22.72
C ALA A 54 3.01 -22.66 -23.87
N MET A 55 1.71 -22.55 -23.65
CA MET A 55 0.69 -22.62 -24.68
C MET A 55 0.19 -21.19 -24.94
N ILE A 56 0.44 -20.71 -26.14
CA ILE A 56 0.05 -19.38 -26.59
C ILE A 56 -1.12 -19.55 -27.57
N THR A 57 -2.20 -18.83 -27.30
CA THR A 57 -3.37 -18.73 -28.17
C THR A 57 -3.75 -17.25 -28.32
N GLU A 58 -4.59 -16.91 -29.30
CA GLU A 58 -5.07 -15.52 -29.48
C GLU A 58 -5.80 -14.96 -28.24
N LYS A 59 -6.35 -15.83 -27.38
CA LYS A 59 -7.15 -15.44 -26.21
C LYS A 59 -6.43 -15.56 -24.87
N ARG A 60 -5.38 -16.38 -24.77
CA ARG A 60 -4.64 -16.62 -23.52
C ARG A 60 -3.21 -17.04 -23.79
N VAL A 61 -2.32 -16.64 -22.88
CA VAL A 61 -0.99 -17.25 -22.71
C VAL A 61 -1.04 -18.07 -21.42
N THR A 62 -0.64 -19.33 -21.47
CA THR A 62 -0.66 -20.22 -20.30
C THR A 62 0.67 -20.94 -20.20
N VAL A 63 1.35 -20.80 -19.06
CA VAL A 63 2.53 -21.58 -18.72
C VAL A 63 2.10 -22.79 -17.91
N ALA A 64 2.45 -23.98 -18.39
CA ALA A 64 2.38 -25.21 -17.64
C ALA A 64 3.72 -25.42 -16.94
N LEU A 65 3.78 -25.19 -15.63
CA LEU A 65 4.90 -25.55 -14.78
C LEU A 65 4.76 -27.02 -14.37
N ARG A 66 5.69 -27.86 -14.83
CA ARG A 66 5.63 -29.31 -14.62
C ARG A 66 7.02 -29.92 -14.56
N GLY A 67 7.12 -31.02 -13.82
CA GLY A 67 8.31 -31.87 -13.83
C GLY A 67 7.94 -33.34 -13.80
N HIS A 68 8.72 -34.22 -14.44
CA HIS A 68 8.46 -35.67 -14.41
C HIS A 68 9.35 -36.44 -13.44
N ALA A 69 10.37 -35.79 -12.87
CA ALA A 69 11.39 -36.44 -12.04
C ALA A 69 10.88 -37.15 -10.78
N LEU A 70 9.68 -36.85 -10.29
CA LEU A 70 9.10 -37.47 -9.09
C LEU A 70 8.00 -38.48 -9.38
N ALA A 71 7.62 -38.70 -10.64
CA ALA A 71 6.62 -39.70 -10.99
C ALA A 71 7.03 -41.11 -10.51
N LEU A 72 6.09 -41.84 -9.94
CA LEU A 72 6.24 -43.26 -9.57
C LEU A 72 5.06 -44.02 -10.15
N THR A 73 5.33 -45.15 -10.79
CA THR A 73 4.30 -46.03 -11.35
C THR A 73 4.77 -47.46 -11.21
N VAL A 74 4.09 -48.25 -10.37
CA VAL A 74 4.47 -49.62 -10.04
C VAL A 74 3.28 -50.55 -10.27
N PRO A 75 3.41 -51.58 -11.11
CA PRO A 75 2.37 -52.58 -11.25
C PRO A 75 2.28 -53.44 -10.00
N LEU A 76 1.05 -53.63 -9.50
CA LEU A 76 0.74 -54.48 -8.37
C LEU A 76 -0.09 -55.67 -8.87
N ALA A 77 0.43 -56.88 -8.64
CA ALA A 77 -0.37 -58.08 -8.87
C ALA A 77 -1.43 -58.21 -7.78
N ALA A 78 -2.70 -58.24 -8.18
CA ALA A 78 -3.81 -58.36 -7.24
C ALA A 78 -3.86 -59.76 -6.56
N ARG A 79 -3.35 -60.80 -7.24
CA ARG A 79 -3.37 -62.20 -6.80
C ARG A 79 -2.15 -62.96 -7.36
N GLY A 80 -1.87 -64.15 -6.81
CA GLY A 80 -0.81 -65.04 -7.29
C GLY A 80 0.55 -64.85 -6.60
N PRO A 81 1.58 -65.61 -7.01
CA PRO A 81 2.89 -65.64 -6.35
C PRO A 81 3.69 -64.33 -6.48
N LEU A 82 3.28 -63.44 -7.38
CA LEU A 82 3.89 -62.11 -7.57
C LEU A 82 3.13 -61.00 -6.80
N ARG A 83 2.14 -61.36 -5.96
CA ARG A 83 1.45 -60.39 -5.11
C ARG A 83 2.46 -59.77 -4.13
N PRO A 84 2.54 -58.43 -4.05
CA PRO A 84 3.45 -57.78 -3.12
C PRO A 84 3.09 -58.07 -1.66
N SER A 85 4.10 -58.19 -0.80
CA SER A 85 3.91 -58.27 0.65
C SER A 85 3.43 -56.94 1.22
N GLU A 86 2.88 -56.97 2.43
CA GLU A 86 2.48 -55.75 3.15
C GLU A 86 3.67 -54.82 3.40
N GLU A 87 4.82 -55.38 3.80
CA GLU A 87 6.08 -54.65 3.97
C GLU A 87 6.53 -53.92 2.69
N TYR A 88 6.36 -54.54 1.52
CA TYR A 88 6.65 -53.88 0.25
C TYR A 88 5.70 -52.71 -0.05
N LEU A 89 4.42 -52.87 0.28
CA LEU A 89 3.42 -51.79 0.12
C LEU A 89 3.70 -50.63 1.07
N GLU A 90 4.09 -50.89 2.31
CA GLU A 90 4.52 -49.86 3.26
C GLU A 90 5.73 -49.09 2.75
N MET A 91 6.74 -49.79 2.22
CA MET A 91 7.89 -49.15 1.57
C MET A 91 7.49 -48.28 0.37
N LEU A 92 6.55 -48.74 -0.47
CA LEU A 92 6.06 -47.95 -1.60
C LEU A 92 5.31 -46.68 -1.16
N VAL A 93 4.53 -46.77 -0.08
CA VAL A 93 3.85 -45.61 0.50
C VAL A 93 4.86 -44.62 1.06
N ASN A 94 5.88 -45.09 1.76
CA ASN A 94 6.95 -44.22 2.28
C ASN A 94 7.69 -43.52 1.13
N GLU A 95 8.06 -44.24 0.08
CA GLU A 95 8.68 -43.64 -1.12
C GLU A 95 7.77 -42.60 -1.79
N ALA A 96 6.45 -42.82 -1.81
CA ALA A 96 5.49 -41.84 -2.32
C ALA A 96 5.38 -40.59 -1.44
N ASN A 97 5.41 -40.76 -0.11
CA ASN A 97 5.39 -39.66 0.84
C ASN A 97 6.68 -38.81 0.75
N ASP A 98 7.85 -39.44 0.65
CA ASP A 98 9.12 -38.75 0.41
C ASP A 98 9.08 -37.90 -0.88
N ARG A 99 8.39 -38.39 -1.91
CA ARG A 99 8.18 -37.65 -3.17
C ARG A 99 7.20 -36.48 -3.00
N PHE A 100 6.19 -36.59 -2.14
CA PHE A 100 5.34 -35.46 -1.77
C PHE A 100 6.13 -34.36 -1.06
N GLU A 101 6.96 -34.70 -0.08
CA GLU A 101 7.82 -33.72 0.60
C GLU A 101 8.80 -33.04 -0.37
N LYS A 102 9.38 -33.81 -1.31
CA LYS A 102 10.22 -33.23 -2.37
C LYS A 102 9.44 -32.31 -3.32
N ASN A 103 8.18 -32.61 -3.62
CA ASN A 103 7.31 -31.70 -4.39
C ASN A 103 7.05 -30.41 -3.61
N GLU A 104 6.76 -30.49 -2.32
CA GLU A 104 6.51 -29.32 -1.47
C GLU A 104 7.73 -28.38 -1.41
N ASN A 105 8.93 -28.93 -1.20
CA ASN A 105 10.17 -28.16 -1.25
C ASN A 105 10.41 -27.48 -2.62
N ARG A 106 10.02 -28.15 -3.72
CA ARG A 106 10.09 -27.54 -5.06
C ARG A 106 9.08 -26.41 -5.23
N MET A 107 7.89 -26.53 -4.64
CA MET A 107 6.92 -25.44 -4.62
C MET A 107 7.44 -24.24 -3.84
N LEU A 108 8.09 -24.47 -2.70
CA LEU A 108 8.70 -23.42 -1.89
C LEU A 108 9.82 -22.71 -2.66
N ASN A 109 10.73 -23.46 -3.28
CA ASN A 109 11.80 -22.86 -4.10
C ASN A 109 11.26 -22.11 -5.33
N LEU A 110 10.20 -22.62 -5.96
CA LEU A 110 9.52 -21.92 -7.05
C LEU A 110 8.85 -20.64 -6.53
N TYR A 111 8.19 -20.70 -5.38
CA TYR A 111 7.58 -19.55 -4.72
C TYR A 111 8.64 -18.50 -4.36
N GLU A 112 9.76 -18.90 -3.75
CA GLU A 112 10.88 -18.01 -3.46
C GLU A 112 11.52 -17.47 -4.74
N GLY A 113 11.67 -18.27 -5.79
CA GLY A 113 12.19 -17.80 -7.08
C GLY A 113 11.26 -16.78 -7.74
N ILE A 114 9.96 -16.99 -7.62
CA ILE A 114 8.92 -16.05 -8.04
C ILE A 114 8.99 -14.78 -7.17
N GLU A 115 9.02 -14.90 -5.85
CA GLU A 115 9.14 -13.78 -4.90
C GLU A 115 10.40 -12.95 -5.16
N ASN A 116 11.54 -13.61 -5.34
CA ASN A 116 12.80 -12.94 -5.58
C ASN A 116 12.88 -12.33 -6.98
N GLU A 117 12.60 -13.07 -8.05
CA GLU A 117 12.79 -12.54 -9.42
C GLU A 117 11.61 -11.69 -9.90
N LEU A 118 10.39 -11.96 -9.42
CA LEU A 118 9.21 -11.20 -9.81
C LEU A 118 8.84 -10.10 -8.80
N PHE A 119 9.26 -10.21 -7.54
CA PHE A 119 8.79 -9.28 -6.51
C PHE A 119 9.92 -8.56 -5.75
N THR A 120 11.19 -8.54 -6.23
CA THR A 120 12.28 -7.68 -5.68
C THR A 120 12.75 -6.50 -6.58
N GLY A 121 12.04 -5.35 -6.61
CA GLY A 121 12.76 -4.07 -6.61
C GLY A 121 12.17 -2.62 -6.57
N GLU A 122 12.86 -1.72 -5.80
CA GLU A 122 12.93 -0.27 -5.38
C GLU A 122 11.97 0.46 -4.38
N TYR A 123 12.33 0.55 -3.06
CA TYR A 123 11.75 1.54 -2.09
C TYR A 123 12.77 2.35 -1.23
N ARG A 124 14.07 2.04 -1.31
CA ARG A 124 15.09 2.61 -0.38
C ARG A 124 15.44 4.09 -0.62
N HIS A 125 15.14 4.66 -1.78
CA HIS A 125 15.48 6.06 -2.08
C HIS A 125 14.52 7.08 -1.43
N LEU A 126 13.23 6.74 -1.26
CA LEU A 126 12.24 7.62 -0.62
C LEU A 126 12.40 7.67 0.91
N LEU A 127 12.76 6.54 1.54
CA LEU A 127 12.98 6.45 2.99
C LEU A 127 14.22 7.22 3.46
N GLN A 128 15.20 7.46 2.56
CA GLN A 128 16.42 8.20 2.90
C GLN A 128 16.19 9.73 2.94
N CYS A 129 15.05 10.21 2.43
CA CYS A 129 14.63 11.62 2.45
C CYS A 129 13.46 11.90 3.41
N ALA A 130 12.91 10.89 4.09
CA ALA A 130 11.81 11.07 5.05
C ALA A 130 12.32 11.82 6.30
N SER A 131 11.85 13.05 6.51
CA SER A 131 12.22 13.89 7.66
C SER A 131 11.54 13.45 8.96
N LYS A 132 10.47 12.66 8.88
CA LYS A 132 9.54 12.35 9.97
C LYS A 132 9.24 10.86 10.05
N THR A 133 9.25 10.32 11.27
CA THR A 133 8.85 8.93 11.57
C THR A 133 7.53 8.93 12.32
N VAL A 134 6.52 8.28 11.76
CA VAL A 134 5.21 8.06 12.37
C VAL A 134 5.19 6.66 12.97
N LYS A 135 4.82 6.55 14.24
CA LYS A 135 4.66 5.25 14.90
C LYS A 135 3.20 4.82 14.82
N GLY A 136 2.94 3.54 14.61
CA GLY A 136 1.59 2.99 14.61
C GLY A 136 1.49 1.78 15.52
N ILE A 137 0.48 1.74 16.38
CA ILE A 137 0.14 0.57 17.19
C ILE A 137 -1.00 -0.17 16.51
N VAL A 138 -0.76 -1.43 16.11
CA VAL A 138 -1.70 -2.27 15.39
C VAL A 138 -2.48 -3.14 16.38
N ASN A 139 -3.80 -3.06 16.30
CA ASN A 139 -4.74 -3.88 17.05
C ASN A 139 -5.57 -4.73 16.08
N SER A 140 -5.88 -5.97 16.46
CA SER A 140 -6.89 -6.75 15.74
C SER A 140 -8.25 -6.06 15.85
N PHE A 141 -9.03 -6.11 14.77
CA PHE A 141 -10.40 -5.61 14.74
C PHE A 141 -11.38 -6.73 14.36
N PRO A 142 -12.65 -6.69 14.78
CA PRO A 142 -13.59 -7.77 14.50
C PRO A 142 -13.66 -8.12 13.00
N SER A 143 -13.55 -9.41 12.69
CA SER A 143 -13.52 -9.90 11.31
C SER A 143 -14.82 -9.61 10.57
N LEU A 144 -14.69 -9.14 9.34
CA LEU A 144 -15.83 -8.81 8.47
C LEU A 144 -16.13 -9.94 7.46
N ASP A 145 -15.10 -10.63 6.95
CA ASP A 145 -15.22 -11.67 5.91
C ASP A 145 -15.97 -11.21 4.65
N ILE A 146 -15.73 -9.96 4.23
CA ILE A 146 -16.30 -9.33 3.04
C ILE A 146 -15.20 -8.54 2.30
N TRP A 147 -15.19 -8.63 0.97
CA TRP A 147 -14.35 -7.79 0.11
C TRP A 147 -15.20 -7.01 -0.91
N GLY A 148 -14.67 -5.87 -1.37
CA GLY A 148 -15.39 -4.99 -2.30
C GLY A 148 -16.69 -4.45 -1.72
N HIS A 149 -16.78 -4.30 -0.40
CA HIS A 149 -17.83 -3.54 0.27
C HIS A 149 -17.52 -2.04 0.18
N ALA A 150 -18.49 -1.20 0.53
CA ALA A 150 -18.25 0.20 0.83
C ALA A 150 -18.35 0.43 2.34
N ALA A 151 -17.61 1.37 2.89
CA ALA A 151 -17.69 1.70 4.31
C ALA A 151 -17.60 3.21 4.56
N VAL A 152 -18.22 3.69 5.64
CA VAL A 152 -18.19 5.10 6.05
C VAL A 152 -18.19 5.23 7.57
N VAL A 153 -17.66 6.34 8.07
CA VAL A 153 -17.81 6.77 9.46
C VAL A 153 -18.95 7.77 9.54
N VAL A 154 -19.89 7.55 10.45
CA VAL A 154 -21.02 8.43 10.74
C VAL A 154 -20.86 8.99 12.16
N PRO A 155 -20.66 10.30 12.33
CA PRO A 155 -20.64 10.92 13.64
C PRO A 155 -22.04 10.96 14.25
N ILE A 156 -22.13 10.83 15.58
CA ILE A 156 -23.40 10.90 16.30
C ILE A 156 -23.46 12.23 17.03
N SER A 157 -24.26 13.15 16.51
CA SER A 157 -24.61 14.37 17.23
C SER A 157 -25.76 14.07 18.18
N PHE A 158 -25.52 14.11 19.49
CA PHE A 158 -26.60 14.26 20.45
C PHE A 158 -26.98 15.75 20.50
N ASP A 159 -28.18 16.08 20.05
CA ASP A 159 -28.84 17.32 20.43
C ASP A 159 -28.97 17.32 21.96
N ASN A 160 -28.09 18.04 22.65
CA ASN A 160 -28.34 18.76 23.93
C ASN A 160 -27.04 19.38 24.47
N GLU A 161 -27.16 20.59 25.02
CA GLU A 161 -26.10 21.49 25.52
C GLU A 161 -25.30 20.96 26.74
N SER A 162 -24.97 19.67 26.81
CA SER A 162 -24.15 19.14 27.91
C SER A 162 -23.26 17.97 27.48
N SER A 163 -21.95 18.17 27.65
CA SER A 163 -20.85 17.18 27.76
C SER A 163 -20.19 16.62 26.48
N SER A 164 -19.23 17.40 25.97
CA SER A 164 -17.78 17.07 25.86
C SER A 164 -17.25 15.84 25.13
N PHE A 165 -18.05 14.97 24.50
CA PHE A 165 -17.49 13.80 23.79
C PHE A 165 -17.76 13.83 22.29
N VAL A 166 -16.74 14.23 21.52
CA VAL A 166 -16.69 14.25 20.04
C VAL A 166 -16.45 12.81 19.47
N ASP A 167 -16.44 11.79 20.32
CA ASP A 167 -15.89 10.46 20.01
C ASP A 167 -16.92 9.39 19.60
N ASP A 168 -18.21 9.68 19.76
CA ASP A 168 -19.25 8.69 19.51
C ASP A 168 -19.53 8.62 18.00
N ILE A 169 -19.15 7.49 17.42
CA ILE A 169 -19.25 7.25 15.98
C ILE A 169 -19.84 5.88 15.69
N ASP A 170 -20.47 5.76 14.52
CA ASP A 170 -20.89 4.51 13.93
C ASP A 170 -20.09 4.27 12.65
N VAL A 171 -19.46 3.10 12.54
CA VAL A 171 -18.84 2.64 11.30
C VAL A 171 -19.84 1.74 10.61
N LEU A 172 -20.23 2.12 9.39
CA LEU A 172 -21.20 1.37 8.58
C LEU A 172 -20.52 0.75 7.37
N VAL A 173 -20.89 -0.49 7.05
CA VAL A 173 -20.42 -1.28 5.92
C VAL A 173 -21.62 -1.70 5.08
N PHE A 174 -21.53 -1.49 3.76
CA PHE A 174 -22.60 -1.76 2.80
C PHE A 174 -22.18 -2.84 1.81
N GLY A 175 -23.02 -3.87 1.68
CA GLY A 175 -22.90 -4.95 0.70
C GLY A 175 -21.53 -5.63 0.65
N GLY A 176 -21.01 -5.86 -0.57
CA GLY A 176 -19.76 -6.58 -0.83
C GLY A 176 -19.99 -8.06 -1.15
N TYR A 177 -18.90 -8.81 -1.35
CA TYR A 177 -18.93 -10.26 -1.55
C TYR A 177 -18.31 -10.97 -0.36
N GLY A 178 -19.02 -11.93 0.23
CA GLY A 178 -18.54 -12.63 1.41
C GLY A 178 -19.60 -13.47 2.10
N SER A 179 -19.28 -13.94 3.31
CA SER A 179 -20.25 -14.59 4.20
C SER A 179 -20.84 -13.61 5.23
N GLY A 180 -20.25 -12.43 5.36
CA GLY A 180 -20.55 -11.49 6.44
C GLY A 180 -19.91 -11.90 7.78
N PRO A 181 -19.96 -11.00 8.76
CA PRO A 181 -19.35 -11.20 10.08
C PRO A 181 -20.09 -12.28 10.89
N GLY A 182 -19.36 -12.99 11.76
CA GLY A 182 -19.95 -13.88 12.78
C GLY A 182 -20.42 -15.26 12.31
N MET A 183 -20.23 -15.64 11.04
CA MET A 183 -20.64 -16.95 10.52
C MET A 183 -19.64 -18.08 10.86
N SER A 184 -20.14 -19.17 11.46
CA SER A 184 -19.33 -20.36 11.78
C SER A 184 -18.72 -21.03 10.52
N LYS A 185 -17.49 -21.54 10.62
CA LYS A 185 -16.72 -22.14 9.50
C LYS A 185 -17.45 -23.27 8.76
N GLN A 186 -18.40 -23.96 9.39
CA GLN A 186 -19.11 -25.10 8.80
C GLN A 186 -20.33 -24.71 7.95
N LYS A 187 -20.74 -23.43 7.90
CA LYS A 187 -21.92 -22.95 7.16
C LYS A 187 -21.66 -21.71 6.29
N LYS A 188 -20.41 -21.46 5.85
CA LYS A 188 -20.11 -20.27 5.05
C LYS A 188 -20.58 -20.45 3.60
N LYS A 189 -21.71 -19.82 3.26
CA LYS A 189 -22.12 -19.55 1.88
C LYS A 189 -21.60 -18.16 1.50
N TYR A 190 -20.81 -18.09 0.45
CA TYR A 190 -20.28 -16.83 -0.06
C TYR A 190 -21.20 -16.28 -1.16
N CYS A 191 -21.65 -15.05 -1.00
CA CYS A 191 -22.46 -14.38 -2.00
C CYS A 191 -22.27 -12.86 -1.94
N ARG A 192 -22.87 -12.15 -2.89
CA ARG A 192 -23.03 -10.71 -2.77
C ARG A 192 -24.07 -10.43 -1.70
N LEU A 193 -23.83 -9.40 -0.90
CA LEU A 193 -24.67 -9.01 0.22
C LEU A 193 -25.40 -7.70 -0.11
N SER A 194 -26.63 -7.59 0.38
CA SER A 194 -27.41 -6.34 0.45
C SER A 194 -27.44 -5.76 1.86
N SER A 195 -26.95 -6.52 2.84
CA SER A 195 -26.96 -6.17 4.26
C SER A 195 -26.09 -4.94 4.56
N VAL A 196 -26.49 -4.23 5.60
CA VAL A 196 -25.72 -3.14 6.21
C VAL A 196 -25.22 -3.64 7.55
N TYR A 197 -23.91 -3.61 7.76
CA TYR A 197 -23.31 -3.94 9.06
C TYR A 197 -22.81 -2.68 9.74
N GLY A 198 -23.02 -2.57 11.04
CA GLY A 198 -22.55 -1.48 11.86
C GLY A 198 -21.70 -1.97 13.02
N ILE A 199 -20.65 -1.23 13.36
CA ILE A 199 -19.94 -1.34 14.62
C ILE A 199 -19.78 0.05 15.22
N ARG A 200 -19.94 0.14 16.54
CA ARG A 200 -20.08 1.42 17.22
C ARG A 200 -18.86 1.68 18.09
N ARG A 201 -18.42 2.93 18.14
CA ARG A 201 -17.49 3.41 19.16
C ARG A 201 -18.27 4.33 20.09
N ARG A 202 -18.21 4.05 21.39
CA ARG A 202 -18.83 4.89 22.43
C ARG A 202 -17.80 5.19 23.50
N LYS A 203 -17.60 6.46 23.83
CA LYS A 203 -16.61 6.91 24.82
C LYS A 203 -15.23 6.26 24.60
N GLY A 204 -14.79 6.25 23.34
CA GLY A 204 -13.51 5.65 22.94
C GLY A 204 -13.50 4.12 22.78
N ILE A 205 -14.52 3.39 23.24
CA ILE A 205 -14.56 1.92 23.25
C ILE A 205 -15.37 1.39 22.07
N TRP A 206 -14.82 0.40 21.35
CA TRP A 206 -15.49 -0.30 20.26
C TRP A 206 -16.38 -1.44 20.76
N ASP A 207 -17.55 -1.62 20.13
CA ASP A 207 -18.34 -2.84 20.27
C ASP A 207 -17.50 -4.07 19.86
N GLU A 208 -17.71 -5.22 20.50
CA GLU A 208 -16.89 -6.42 20.24
C GLU A 208 -17.21 -7.11 18.90
N LYS A 209 -18.39 -6.87 18.34
CA LYS A 209 -18.91 -7.56 17.16
C LYS A 209 -19.67 -6.60 16.27
N TRP A 210 -19.65 -6.91 14.98
CA TRP A 210 -20.53 -6.29 14.00
C TRP A 210 -21.99 -6.68 14.25
N ALA A 211 -22.89 -5.71 14.09
CA ALA A 211 -24.33 -5.92 14.12
C ALA A 211 -24.93 -5.59 12.75
N GLU A 212 -25.87 -6.40 12.27
CA GLU A 212 -26.65 -6.06 11.08
C GLU A 212 -27.65 -4.95 11.44
N ARG A 213 -27.71 -3.90 10.60
CA ARG A 213 -28.67 -2.80 10.74
C ARG A 213 -29.95 -3.18 10.03
N ASN A 214 -31.04 -3.19 10.79
CA ASN A 214 -32.38 -3.40 10.28
C ASN A 214 -33.16 -2.09 10.32
N GLU A 215 -34.25 -2.04 9.55
CA GLU A 215 -35.17 -0.92 9.51
C GLU A 215 -35.67 -0.57 10.92
N LEU A 216 -35.74 0.73 11.23
CA LEU A 216 -36.37 1.19 12.47
C LEU A 216 -37.88 1.01 12.33
N THR A 217 -38.53 0.38 13.32
CA THR A 217 -39.99 0.29 13.36
C THR A 217 -40.58 1.70 13.46
N LEU A 218 -41.52 2.01 12.56
CA LEU A 218 -42.21 3.31 12.37
C LEU A 218 -42.78 3.96 13.65
N GLU A 219 -42.87 3.25 14.77
CA GLU A 219 -43.40 3.77 16.04
C GLU A 219 -42.40 4.64 16.82
N GLU A 220 -41.08 4.57 16.54
CA GLU A 220 -40.08 5.20 17.42
C GLU A 220 -39.78 6.69 17.14
N HIS A 221 -40.17 7.28 16.01
CA HIS A 221 -39.93 8.71 15.72
C HIS A 221 -41.06 9.39 14.92
N CYS A 222 -42.31 9.22 15.36
CA CYS A 222 -43.46 10.00 14.87
C CYS A 222 -43.34 11.49 15.26
N SER A 223 -42.62 12.32 14.47
CA SER A 223 -42.83 13.79 14.42
C SER A 223 -42.11 14.57 13.30
N LYS A 224 -41.17 14.01 12.53
CA LYS A 224 -40.45 14.78 11.49
C LYS A 224 -40.85 14.34 10.07
N ARG A 225 -41.56 15.25 9.39
CA ARG A 225 -42.37 15.07 8.17
C ARG A 225 -41.58 14.96 6.85
N LYS A 226 -42.25 14.39 5.84
CA LYS A 226 -42.25 14.76 4.40
C LYS A 226 -41.11 14.34 3.47
N ILE A 227 -40.14 13.52 3.89
CA ILE A 227 -38.98 13.15 3.05
C ILE A 227 -39.20 11.90 2.16
N MET A 228 -40.19 11.04 2.42
CA MET A 228 -40.06 9.63 2.03
C MET A 228 -41.13 9.11 1.05
N GLU A 229 -41.14 9.61 -0.18
CA GLU A 229 -41.59 8.82 -1.34
C GLU A 229 -40.35 8.25 -2.04
N GLY A 230 -40.37 6.99 -2.48
CA GLY A 230 -39.25 6.38 -3.24
C GLY A 230 -38.23 5.57 -2.41
N LYS A 231 -38.66 4.93 -1.31
CA LYS A 231 -37.85 3.93 -0.60
C LYS A 231 -37.43 2.81 -1.55
N VAL A 232 -36.17 2.42 -1.50
CA VAL A 232 -35.58 1.35 -2.31
C VAL A 232 -34.78 0.38 -1.43
N ILE A 233 -34.41 -0.76 -1.99
CA ILE A 233 -33.55 -1.74 -1.33
C ILE A 233 -32.21 -1.72 -2.06
N LEU A 234 -31.10 -1.65 -1.31
CA LEU A 234 -29.77 -1.82 -1.90
C LEU A 234 -29.66 -3.24 -2.48
N PRO A 235 -29.46 -3.41 -3.80
CA PRO A 235 -29.33 -4.74 -4.36
C PRO A 235 -28.03 -5.41 -3.88
N PRO A 236 -27.89 -6.74 -4.01
CA PRO A 236 -26.65 -7.43 -3.65
C PRO A 236 -25.48 -7.03 -4.59
N LEU A 237 -24.67 -6.07 -4.15
CA LEU A 237 -23.63 -5.43 -4.96
C LEU A 237 -22.24 -5.62 -4.36
N GLN A 238 -21.22 -5.66 -5.22
CA GLN A 238 -19.81 -5.51 -4.83
C GLN A 238 -19.13 -4.43 -5.68
N GLY A 239 -18.06 -3.84 -5.18
CA GLY A 239 -17.25 -2.83 -5.86
C GLY A 239 -17.95 -1.49 -6.08
N HIS A 240 -19.02 -1.23 -5.34
CA HIS A 240 -19.62 0.09 -5.16
C HIS A 240 -18.83 0.87 -4.12
N LYS A 241 -19.02 2.19 -4.07
CA LYS A 241 -18.35 3.07 -3.10
C LYS A 241 -19.36 3.94 -2.39
N ALA A 242 -19.01 4.35 -1.17
CA ALA A 242 -19.85 5.18 -0.33
C ALA A 242 -19.04 6.31 0.28
N CYS A 243 -19.69 7.45 0.49
CA CYS A 243 -19.10 8.57 1.22
C CYS A 243 -20.19 9.32 2.00
N LEU A 244 -19.79 9.94 3.13
CA LEU A 244 -20.66 10.83 3.87
C LEU A 244 -20.73 12.17 3.14
N LEU A 245 -21.94 12.60 2.76
CA LEU A 245 -22.12 13.91 2.13
C LEU A 245 -22.02 15.03 3.18
N PRO A 246 -21.44 16.19 2.84
CA PRO A 246 -21.39 17.34 3.75
C PRO A 246 -22.81 17.74 4.18
N VAL A 247 -23.01 18.07 5.45
CA VAL A 247 -24.33 18.42 6.00
C VAL A 247 -24.88 19.66 5.30
N ALA A 248 -26.11 19.59 4.78
CA ALA A 248 -26.77 20.78 4.22
C ALA A 248 -27.10 21.76 5.34
N ARG A 249 -27.11 23.06 5.03
CA ARG A 249 -27.63 24.10 5.94
C ARG A 249 -29.17 24.06 6.05
N CYS A 250 -29.76 22.87 6.09
CA CYS A 250 -31.20 22.62 6.07
C CYS A 250 -31.63 21.95 7.39
N ALA A 251 -32.91 22.14 7.74
CA ALA A 251 -33.49 22.06 9.09
C ALA A 251 -33.38 20.72 9.87
N HIS A 252 -32.75 19.68 9.32
CA HIS A 252 -32.74 18.34 9.92
C HIS A 252 -31.38 17.80 10.33
N ASN A 253 -30.25 18.43 9.95
CA ASN A 253 -28.88 18.09 10.40
C ASN A 253 -28.47 16.60 10.40
N ASP A 254 -29.26 15.70 9.80
CA ASP A 254 -28.98 14.26 9.76
C ASP A 254 -27.84 13.99 8.77
N PRO A 255 -26.82 13.20 9.13
CA PRO A 255 -25.85 12.68 8.18
C PRO A 255 -26.53 11.95 7.00
N ILE A 256 -26.02 12.15 5.79
CA ILE A 256 -26.49 11.45 4.58
C ILE A 256 -25.34 10.68 3.97
N VAL A 257 -25.49 9.36 3.84
CA VAL A 257 -24.50 8.51 3.17
C VAL A 257 -24.92 8.33 1.71
N ALA A 258 -24.07 8.75 0.78
CA ALA A 258 -24.28 8.48 -0.64
C ALA A 258 -23.53 7.22 -1.04
N ILE A 259 -24.16 6.37 -1.86
CA ILE A 259 -23.62 5.10 -2.35
C ILE A 259 -23.79 5.05 -3.87
N PHE A 260 -22.74 4.70 -4.60
CA PHE A 260 -22.76 4.71 -6.06
C PHE A 260 -22.12 3.47 -6.70
N GLY A 261 -22.74 3.01 -7.78
CA GLY A 261 -22.18 2.06 -8.74
C GLY A 261 -22.08 0.62 -8.24
N GLY A 262 -21.01 -0.07 -8.63
CA GLY A 262 -20.76 -1.48 -8.31
C GLY A 262 -21.32 -2.45 -9.34
N ARG A 263 -21.40 -3.73 -8.96
CA ARG A 263 -21.90 -4.81 -9.83
C ARG A 263 -22.61 -5.92 -9.06
N ALA A 264 -23.69 -6.47 -9.63
CA ALA A 264 -24.37 -7.67 -9.13
C ALA A 264 -23.85 -8.97 -9.76
N GLY A 265 -22.91 -8.86 -10.70
CA GLY A 265 -22.27 -9.97 -11.42
C GLY A 265 -21.17 -9.46 -12.35
N PRO A 266 -20.38 -10.36 -12.98
CA PRO A 266 -19.29 -9.96 -13.87
C PRO A 266 -19.72 -9.04 -15.02
N ALA A 267 -20.92 -9.24 -15.55
CA ALA A 267 -21.53 -8.46 -16.64
C ALA A 267 -22.86 -7.82 -16.21
N ARG A 268 -22.90 -7.29 -14.98
CA ARG A 268 -24.07 -6.55 -14.46
C ARG A 268 -23.62 -5.35 -13.62
N PRO A 269 -23.00 -4.33 -14.22
CA PRO A 269 -22.64 -3.09 -13.54
C PRO A 269 -23.88 -2.25 -13.20
N PHE A 270 -23.75 -1.39 -12.19
CA PHE A 270 -24.80 -0.49 -11.72
C PHE A 270 -24.36 0.98 -11.87
N SER A 271 -25.33 1.87 -12.05
CA SER A 271 -25.16 3.33 -12.15
C SER A 271 -26.08 4.10 -11.21
N THR A 272 -26.82 3.41 -10.34
CA THR A 272 -27.78 4.07 -9.45
C THR A 272 -27.05 4.74 -8.30
N LEU A 273 -27.50 5.95 -7.95
CA LEU A 273 -27.11 6.66 -6.73
C LEU A 273 -28.13 6.33 -5.64
N PHE A 274 -27.69 5.82 -4.51
CA PHE A 274 -28.52 5.59 -3.34
C PHE A 274 -28.13 6.55 -2.23
N LEU A 275 -29.11 7.09 -1.52
CA LEU A 275 -28.93 7.82 -0.27
C LEU A 275 -29.40 6.95 0.89
N TYR A 276 -28.58 6.86 1.94
CA TYR A 276 -28.89 6.16 3.16
C TYR A 276 -28.87 7.13 4.35
N TYR A 277 -29.94 7.10 5.15
CA TYR A 277 -30.13 7.96 6.32
C TYR A 277 -29.92 7.15 7.60
N PRO A 278 -28.72 7.20 8.20
CA PRO A 278 -28.31 6.30 9.27
C PRO A 278 -28.97 6.58 10.62
N THR A 279 -29.50 7.79 10.85
CA THR A 279 -30.17 8.11 12.13
C THR A 279 -31.67 8.29 12.01
N LEU A 280 -32.17 8.84 10.89
CA LEU A 280 -33.60 9.12 10.73
C LEU A 280 -34.45 7.88 10.42
N SER A 281 -33.99 6.99 9.54
CA SER A 281 -34.81 5.86 9.04
C SER A 281 -34.08 4.52 8.95
N CYS A 282 -32.76 4.52 8.83
CA CYS A 282 -31.97 3.35 8.46
C CYS A 282 -32.42 2.73 7.11
N ASP A 283 -32.86 3.56 6.17
CA ASP A 283 -33.39 3.15 4.87
C ASP A 283 -32.65 3.78 3.68
N PHE A 284 -32.82 3.16 2.50
CA PHE A 284 -32.29 3.64 1.23
C PHE A 284 -33.33 4.37 0.40
N PHE A 285 -32.89 5.41 -0.29
CA PHE A 285 -33.70 6.23 -1.19
C PHE A 285 -32.94 6.48 -2.49
N GLU A 286 -33.66 6.55 -3.61
CA GLU A 286 -33.11 7.03 -4.87
C GLU A 286 -33.44 8.53 -5.01
N PRO A 287 -32.44 9.42 -5.01
CA PRO A 287 -32.70 10.85 -5.11
C PRO A 287 -33.12 11.23 -6.52
N LYS A 288 -33.84 12.34 -6.64
CA LYS A 288 -34.06 12.96 -7.94
C LYS A 288 -32.75 13.58 -8.43
N VAL A 289 -32.29 13.13 -9.60
CA VAL A 289 -31.05 13.61 -10.21
C VAL A 289 -31.29 14.27 -11.57
N VAL A 290 -30.63 15.39 -11.80
CA VAL A 290 -30.64 16.17 -13.04
C VAL A 290 -29.32 15.97 -13.80
N GLY A 291 -29.39 15.93 -15.13
CA GLY A 291 -28.22 15.76 -15.98
C GLY A 291 -27.89 14.28 -16.26
N PRO A 292 -26.90 14.02 -17.14
CA PRO A 292 -26.55 12.66 -17.55
C PRO A 292 -25.84 11.93 -16.40
N PRO A 293 -26.43 10.84 -15.87
CA PRO A 293 -25.80 10.09 -14.79
C PRO A 293 -24.53 9.37 -15.26
N PRO A 294 -23.61 9.02 -14.34
CA PRO A 294 -22.46 8.23 -14.71
C PRO A 294 -22.87 6.87 -15.25
N THR A 295 -22.21 6.42 -16.32
CA THR A 295 -22.47 5.09 -16.90
C THR A 295 -22.23 3.97 -15.87
N PRO A 296 -22.93 2.82 -15.99
CA PRO A 296 -22.76 1.71 -15.06
C PRO A 296 -21.30 1.26 -14.91
N ARG A 297 -20.81 1.19 -13.67
CA ARG A 297 -19.37 0.97 -13.42
C ARG A 297 -19.04 0.38 -12.04
N TRP A 298 -17.89 -0.29 -11.95
CA TRP A 298 -17.27 -0.69 -10.68
C TRP A 298 -15.77 -0.41 -10.70
N GLY A 299 -15.12 -0.48 -9.53
CA GLY A 299 -13.69 -0.15 -9.40
C GLY A 299 -13.38 1.33 -9.67
N HIS A 300 -14.41 2.18 -9.58
CA HIS A 300 -14.28 3.63 -9.53
C HIS A 300 -13.98 4.05 -8.09
N THR A 301 -13.68 5.32 -7.90
CA THR A 301 -13.64 5.96 -6.58
C THR A 301 -14.81 6.93 -6.45
N PHE A 302 -15.34 7.06 -5.23
CA PHE A 302 -16.40 8.01 -4.91
C PHE A 302 -16.00 8.76 -3.64
N THR A 303 -15.62 10.02 -3.79
CA THR A 303 -14.98 10.81 -2.73
C THR A 303 -15.87 11.99 -2.39
N ALA A 304 -16.14 12.22 -1.11
CA ALA A 304 -16.86 13.40 -0.65
C ALA A 304 -16.02 14.67 -0.89
N LEU A 305 -16.70 15.75 -1.26
CA LEU A 305 -16.12 17.09 -1.39
C LEU A 305 -16.55 17.97 -0.20
N PRO A 306 -15.82 19.05 0.12
CA PRO A 306 -16.15 19.91 1.26
C PRO A 306 -17.52 20.59 1.20
N GLY A 307 -18.15 20.67 0.03
CA GLY A 307 -19.47 21.29 -0.13
C GLY A 307 -19.47 22.82 -0.21
N HIS A 308 -18.31 23.46 -0.42
CA HIS A 308 -18.22 24.93 -0.47
C HIS A 308 -18.97 25.57 -1.64
N ASP A 309 -19.10 24.84 -2.76
CA ASP A 309 -19.68 25.31 -4.01
C ASP A 309 -20.85 24.42 -4.48
N ASP A 310 -21.65 23.92 -3.53
CA ASP A 310 -22.71 22.94 -3.75
C ASP A 310 -22.25 21.57 -4.31
N ASN A 311 -20.99 21.43 -4.70
CA ASN A 311 -20.37 20.16 -5.08
C ASN A 311 -20.10 19.32 -3.84
N VAL A 312 -20.74 18.16 -3.77
CA VAL A 312 -20.77 17.32 -2.56
C VAL A 312 -19.99 16.04 -2.70
N ALA A 313 -19.76 15.56 -3.91
CA ALA A 313 -18.95 14.37 -4.17
C ALA A 313 -18.42 14.32 -5.61
N ILE A 314 -17.43 13.46 -5.85
CA ILE A 314 -16.84 13.21 -7.16
C ILE A 314 -16.66 11.71 -7.40
N VAL A 315 -17.04 11.25 -8.60
CA VAL A 315 -16.79 9.90 -9.11
C VAL A 315 -15.65 9.96 -10.11
N VAL A 316 -14.58 9.19 -9.90
CA VAL A 316 -13.44 9.12 -10.83
C VAL A 316 -13.30 7.72 -11.42
N GLY A 317 -13.26 7.65 -12.75
CA GLY A 317 -12.94 6.45 -13.51
C GLY A 317 -13.89 5.27 -13.25
N GLY A 318 -13.31 4.09 -13.07
CA GLY A 318 -13.98 2.79 -13.01
C GLY A 318 -13.88 2.02 -14.32
N ARG A 319 -14.57 0.90 -14.39
CA ARG A 319 -14.74 0.14 -15.63
C ARG A 319 -16.17 -0.32 -15.81
N ASN A 320 -16.55 -0.54 -17.05
CA ASN A 320 -17.73 -1.31 -17.41
C ASN A 320 -17.31 -2.73 -17.82
N GLU A 321 -18.22 -3.46 -18.46
CA GLU A 321 -18.00 -4.83 -18.93
C GLU A 321 -16.87 -4.94 -19.94
N LYS A 322 -16.69 -3.91 -20.76
CA LYS A 322 -15.81 -3.91 -21.94
C LYS A 322 -14.48 -3.20 -21.68
N GLU A 323 -14.52 -2.05 -21.00
CA GLU A 323 -13.40 -1.12 -20.96
C GLU A 323 -13.27 -0.39 -19.63
N ALA A 324 -12.06 0.13 -19.39
CA ALA A 324 -11.82 1.11 -18.33
C ALA A 324 -12.32 2.49 -18.79
N LEU A 325 -12.78 3.30 -17.85
CA LEU A 325 -13.43 4.57 -18.10
C LEU A 325 -12.51 5.72 -17.69
N SER A 326 -12.42 6.74 -18.54
CA SER A 326 -11.75 8.02 -18.27
C SER A 326 -12.70 9.10 -17.79
N SER A 327 -14.00 8.83 -17.75
CA SER A 327 -15.00 9.81 -17.32
C SER A 327 -14.93 10.09 -15.81
N VAL A 328 -15.06 11.36 -15.46
CA VAL A 328 -15.17 11.94 -14.13
C VAL A 328 -16.53 12.61 -13.98
N TYR A 329 -17.17 12.46 -12.83
CA TYR A 329 -18.48 13.08 -12.57
C TYR A 329 -18.48 13.84 -11.26
N LEU A 330 -18.89 15.10 -11.29
CA LEU A 330 -19.19 15.87 -10.08
C LEU A 330 -20.67 15.71 -9.73
N LEU A 331 -20.93 15.46 -8.46
CA LEU A 331 -22.26 15.48 -7.87
C LEU A 331 -22.44 16.80 -7.14
N SER A 332 -23.39 17.61 -7.61
CA SER A 332 -23.79 18.85 -6.94
C SER A 332 -25.14 18.66 -6.26
N ARG A 333 -25.36 19.34 -5.13
CA ARG A 333 -26.62 19.38 -4.40
C ARG A 333 -27.36 20.67 -4.72
N ILE A 334 -28.61 20.54 -5.13
CA ILE A 334 -29.51 21.65 -5.41
C ILE A 334 -30.47 21.73 -4.24
N THR A 335 -30.23 22.68 -3.33
CA THR A 335 -31.11 22.92 -2.19
C THR A 335 -32.18 23.94 -2.57
N LYS A 336 -33.44 23.61 -2.33
CA LYS A 336 -34.59 24.51 -2.53
C LYS A 336 -35.32 24.67 -1.20
N PHE A 337 -35.64 25.90 -0.83
CA PHE A 337 -36.23 26.19 0.48
C PHE A 337 -37.60 25.49 0.63
N GLY A 338 -37.69 24.56 1.60
CA GLY A 338 -38.92 23.82 1.90
C GLY A 338 -39.22 22.62 0.99
N GLU A 339 -38.30 22.26 0.10
CA GLU A 339 -38.39 21.07 -0.76
C GLU A 339 -37.29 20.05 -0.42
N ALA A 340 -37.44 18.82 -0.92
CA ALA A 340 -36.39 17.81 -0.81
C ALA A 340 -35.18 18.19 -1.68
N ASP A 341 -33.98 17.82 -1.23
CA ASP A 341 -32.76 18.07 -1.99
C ASP A 341 -32.81 17.36 -3.35
N GLU A 342 -32.53 18.11 -4.41
CA GLU A 342 -32.27 17.57 -5.75
C GLU A 342 -30.76 17.46 -5.96
N TYR A 343 -30.33 16.60 -6.87
CA TYR A 343 -28.92 16.44 -7.19
C TYR A 343 -28.68 16.67 -8.68
N ALA A 344 -27.47 17.04 -9.05
CA ALA A 344 -27.07 17.18 -10.45
C ALA A 344 -25.73 16.50 -10.73
N TRP A 345 -25.67 15.77 -11.84
CA TRP A 345 -24.43 15.23 -12.37
C TRP A 345 -23.84 16.15 -13.44
N GLN A 346 -22.55 16.43 -13.32
CA GLN A 346 -21.76 17.05 -14.38
C GLN A 346 -20.65 16.08 -14.80
N SER A 347 -20.66 15.69 -16.09
CA SER A 347 -19.68 14.76 -16.66
C SER A 347 -18.51 15.48 -17.30
N LEU A 348 -17.30 14.97 -17.11
CA LEU A 348 -16.10 15.41 -17.81
C LEU A 348 -15.27 14.20 -18.22
N ASP A 349 -14.53 14.30 -19.31
CA ASP A 349 -13.60 13.25 -19.75
C ASP A 349 -12.17 13.75 -19.61
N ILE A 350 -11.35 13.04 -18.83
CA ILE A 350 -9.92 13.35 -18.68
C ILE A 350 -9.05 12.64 -19.72
N GLY A 351 -9.64 11.84 -20.62
CA GLY A 351 -8.95 11.12 -21.70
C GLY A 351 -8.00 10.02 -21.20
N ARG A 352 -8.10 9.66 -19.92
CA ARG A 352 -7.19 8.74 -19.21
C ARG A 352 -7.99 7.69 -18.46
N PRO A 353 -8.17 6.48 -19.02
CA PRO A 353 -8.90 5.42 -18.35
C PRO A 353 -8.23 4.98 -17.05
N LEU A 354 -9.02 4.84 -15.98
CA LEU A 354 -8.53 4.48 -14.65
C LEU A 354 -9.53 3.57 -13.95
N PHE A 355 -9.11 2.40 -13.46
CA PHE A 355 -9.92 1.57 -12.57
C PHE A 355 -9.06 0.88 -11.50
N TYR A 356 -9.69 0.56 -10.35
CA TYR A 356 -9.01 0.10 -9.14
C TYR A 356 -7.84 1.00 -8.69
N HIS A 357 -7.94 2.30 -8.98
CA HIS A 357 -7.10 3.34 -8.40
C HIS A 357 -7.66 3.74 -7.02
N SER A 358 -6.81 4.39 -6.22
CA SER A 358 -7.26 5.14 -5.05
C SER A 358 -7.35 6.62 -5.40
N ALA A 359 -8.36 7.31 -4.87
CA ALA A 359 -8.53 8.74 -5.02
C ALA A 359 -8.96 9.33 -3.68
N VAL A 360 -8.34 10.44 -3.31
CA VAL A 360 -8.54 11.06 -1.99
C VAL A 360 -8.46 12.57 -2.12
N LEU A 361 -9.33 13.27 -1.38
CA LEU A 361 -9.28 14.71 -1.27
C LEU A 361 -7.98 15.11 -0.54
N GLN A 362 -7.17 15.97 -1.17
CA GLN A 362 -6.01 16.54 -0.51
C GLN A 362 -6.51 17.47 0.60
N PRO A 363 -6.17 17.20 1.87
CA PRO A 363 -6.53 18.09 2.96
C PRO A 363 -5.87 19.46 2.73
N ASN A 364 -6.67 20.47 2.44
CA ASN A 364 -6.16 21.80 2.11
C ASN A 364 -7.01 22.94 2.69
N ALA A 365 -7.13 22.99 4.03
CA ALA A 365 -7.94 24.00 4.69
C ALA A 365 -7.50 25.43 4.30
N GLY A 366 -8.47 26.21 3.82
CA GLY A 366 -8.29 27.60 3.39
C GLY A 366 -7.92 27.79 1.92
N SER A 367 -7.74 26.72 1.14
CA SER A 367 -7.60 26.84 -0.32
C SER A 367 -8.98 26.99 -0.97
N VAL A 368 -9.06 27.77 -2.05
CA VAL A 368 -10.27 27.89 -2.90
C VAL A 368 -10.34 26.75 -3.93
N LEU A 369 -9.39 25.80 -3.87
CA LEU A 369 -9.20 24.75 -4.85
C LEU A 369 -9.36 23.38 -4.19
N ASP A 370 -10.39 22.65 -4.60
CA ASP A 370 -10.53 21.24 -4.24
C ASP A 370 -9.61 20.41 -5.13
N ARG A 371 -8.85 19.49 -4.52
CA ARG A 371 -7.89 18.66 -5.25
C ARG A 371 -8.02 17.21 -4.84
N ILE A 372 -8.22 16.34 -5.83
CA ILE A 372 -8.25 14.89 -5.64
C ILE A 372 -6.92 14.31 -6.11
N VAL A 373 -6.15 13.74 -5.19
CA VAL A 373 -4.91 13.03 -5.54
C VAL A 373 -5.25 11.59 -5.90
N ILE A 374 -4.67 11.10 -6.99
CA ILE A 374 -4.90 9.76 -7.53
C ILE A 374 -3.64 8.93 -7.36
N PHE A 375 -3.80 7.75 -6.79
CA PHE A 375 -2.74 6.76 -6.59
C PHE A 375 -3.05 5.50 -7.38
N GLY A 376 -2.06 5.06 -8.17
CA GLY A 376 -2.09 3.76 -8.83
C GLY A 376 -3.24 3.55 -9.81
N GLY A 377 -3.69 2.29 -9.89
CA GLY A 377 -4.75 1.85 -10.79
C GLY A 377 -4.31 1.46 -12.20
N LEU A 378 -5.26 0.85 -12.90
CA LEU A 378 -5.06 0.20 -14.19
C LEU A 378 -5.75 1.02 -15.30
N ALA A 379 -5.16 1.11 -16.49
CA ALA A 379 -5.84 1.73 -17.65
C ALA A 379 -6.50 0.72 -18.58
N ASN A 380 -6.14 -0.55 -18.50
CA ASN A 380 -6.68 -1.56 -19.41
C ASN A 380 -7.41 -2.67 -18.66
N ALA A 381 -8.72 -2.74 -18.91
CA ALA A 381 -9.61 -3.76 -18.38
C ALA A 381 -9.20 -5.21 -18.74
N SER A 382 -8.46 -5.40 -19.83
CA SER A 382 -8.00 -6.71 -20.31
C SER A 382 -6.62 -7.13 -19.80
N SER A 383 -5.90 -6.24 -19.09
CA SER A 383 -4.56 -6.52 -18.58
C SER A 383 -4.39 -5.99 -17.16
N ILE A 384 -4.40 -6.90 -16.18
CA ILE A 384 -4.25 -6.59 -14.74
C ILE A 384 -2.82 -6.15 -14.40
N VAL A 385 -1.87 -6.33 -15.32
CA VAL A 385 -0.45 -5.97 -15.15
C VAL A 385 -0.05 -4.77 -16.03
N GLN A 386 -0.96 -4.22 -16.84
CA GLN A 386 -0.65 -2.98 -17.56
C GLN A 386 -0.95 -1.79 -16.65
N PRO A 387 0.08 -1.09 -16.12
CA PRO A 387 -0.14 0.18 -15.46
C PRO A 387 -0.91 1.12 -16.37
N ALA A 388 -1.76 1.95 -15.79
CA ALA A 388 -2.21 3.12 -16.54
C ALA A 388 -0.97 3.85 -17.08
N LYS A 389 -0.94 4.17 -18.39
CA LYS A 389 0.19 4.88 -19.04
C LYS A 389 0.65 6.14 -18.27
N CYS A 390 -0.17 6.63 -17.36
CA CYS A 390 0.05 7.75 -16.46
C CYS A 390 0.90 7.45 -15.20
N LEU A 391 1.30 6.19 -14.94
CA LEU A 391 1.97 5.79 -13.69
C LEU A 391 3.47 6.15 -13.59
N SER A 392 4.04 6.83 -14.60
CA SER A 392 5.38 7.42 -14.45
C SER A 392 5.39 8.62 -13.51
N MET A 393 4.23 9.24 -13.24
CA MET A 393 4.09 10.45 -12.41
C MET A 393 2.79 10.40 -11.58
N THR A 394 2.84 10.85 -10.32
CA THR A 394 1.64 11.00 -9.49
C THR A 394 0.74 12.08 -10.09
N SER A 395 -0.56 11.84 -10.06
CA SER A 395 -1.53 12.70 -10.74
C SER A 395 -2.62 13.18 -9.78
N SER A 396 -3.19 14.34 -10.08
CA SER A 396 -4.34 14.88 -9.35
C SER A 396 -5.36 15.49 -10.29
N ILE A 397 -6.61 15.51 -9.85
CA ILE A 397 -7.68 16.29 -10.44
C ILE A 397 -7.84 17.56 -9.60
N GLN A 398 -7.70 18.72 -10.24
CA GLN A 398 -8.01 20.02 -9.63
C GLN A 398 -9.40 20.46 -10.05
N ILE A 399 -10.19 20.87 -9.07
CA ILE A 399 -11.54 21.40 -9.24
C ILE A 399 -11.48 22.87 -8.84
N THR A 400 -11.81 23.75 -9.78
CA THR A 400 -11.69 25.20 -9.63
C THR A 400 -12.99 25.88 -10.05
N ASN A 401 -13.11 27.18 -9.73
CA ASN A 401 -14.23 28.01 -10.16
C ASN A 401 -15.59 27.39 -9.83
N ALA A 402 -15.79 27.00 -8.56
CA ALA A 402 -17.03 26.36 -8.10
C ALA A 402 -17.39 25.06 -8.83
N GLY A 403 -16.39 24.26 -9.21
CA GLY A 403 -16.59 23.01 -9.96
C GLY A 403 -16.83 23.18 -11.46
N LYS A 404 -16.82 24.42 -11.98
CA LYS A 404 -17.00 24.68 -13.41
C LYS A 404 -15.79 24.29 -14.25
N GLU A 405 -14.60 24.28 -13.64
CA GLU A 405 -13.38 23.89 -14.33
C GLU A 405 -12.72 22.72 -13.58
N ILE A 406 -12.47 21.63 -14.30
CA ILE A 406 -11.72 20.48 -13.78
C ILE A 406 -10.51 20.26 -14.67
N LYS A 407 -9.34 20.16 -14.05
CA LYS A 407 -8.06 19.98 -14.74
C LYS A 407 -7.33 18.76 -14.24
N TRP A 408 -6.80 17.97 -15.17
CA TRP A 408 -5.81 16.94 -14.87
C TRP A 408 -4.44 17.60 -14.68
N VAL A 409 -3.75 17.26 -13.60
CA VAL A 409 -2.42 17.77 -13.27
C VAL A 409 -1.49 16.62 -12.95
N GLU A 410 -0.37 16.56 -13.68
CA GLU A 410 0.73 15.62 -13.44
C GLU A 410 1.79 16.32 -12.57
N HIS A 411 2.26 15.66 -11.52
CA HIS A 411 3.23 16.21 -10.58
C HIS A 411 4.61 15.58 -10.77
N GLY A 412 5.64 16.40 -10.94
CA GLY A 412 7.03 15.96 -11.08
C GLY A 412 7.81 16.01 -9.77
N GLY A 413 8.60 14.96 -9.49
CA GLY A 413 9.66 14.91 -8.46
C GLY A 413 9.23 15.03 -6.98
N SER A 414 8.09 15.65 -6.69
CA SER A 414 7.61 15.98 -5.34
C SER A 414 6.41 15.15 -4.88
N PHE A 415 5.88 14.25 -5.70
CA PHE A 415 4.82 13.35 -5.31
C PHE A 415 5.27 11.88 -5.44
N PRO A 416 4.77 10.99 -4.56
CA PRO A 416 5.17 9.59 -4.51
C PRO A 416 4.61 8.79 -5.69
N LYS A 417 5.47 8.03 -6.36
CA LYS A 417 5.06 7.07 -7.40
C LYS A 417 4.54 5.79 -6.75
N ASP A 418 3.27 5.78 -6.34
CA ASP A 418 2.63 4.57 -5.81
C ASP A 418 1.84 3.85 -6.91
N GLY A 419 2.48 2.85 -7.52
CA GLY A 419 1.89 2.01 -8.56
C GLY A 419 1.16 0.79 -7.99
N PHE A 420 0.16 0.96 -7.12
CA PHE A 420 -0.65 -0.14 -6.59
C PHE A 420 -2.05 -0.15 -7.19
N PHE A 421 -2.63 -1.33 -7.45
CA PHE A 421 -4.04 -1.46 -7.77
C PHE A 421 -4.79 -2.05 -6.57
N ALA A 422 -6.08 -1.71 -6.47
CA ALA A 422 -6.96 -2.15 -5.39
C ALA A 422 -6.47 -1.74 -3.98
N SER A 423 -5.69 -0.67 -3.88
CA SER A 423 -5.37 0.03 -2.64
C SER A 423 -6.58 0.83 -2.12
N SER A 424 -6.45 1.36 -0.90
CA SER A 424 -7.36 2.36 -0.35
C SER A 424 -6.58 3.60 0.10
N ALA A 425 -7.21 4.77 0.07
CA ALA A 425 -6.60 6.02 0.55
C ALA A 425 -7.58 6.83 1.38
N ALA A 426 -7.06 7.56 2.37
CA ALA A 426 -7.84 8.42 3.26
C ALA A 426 -7.05 9.69 3.60
N SER A 427 -7.77 10.81 3.75
CA SER A 427 -7.20 12.08 4.18
C SER A 427 -7.26 12.18 5.70
N ILE A 428 -6.14 12.54 6.33
CA ILE A 428 -6.11 12.97 7.72
C ILE A 428 -6.16 14.49 7.75
N SER A 429 -7.23 14.99 8.34
CA SER A 429 -7.39 16.39 8.71
C SER A 429 -8.00 16.40 10.11
N THR A 430 -7.16 16.41 11.16
CA THR A 430 -7.71 16.62 12.50
C THR A 430 -8.03 18.10 12.67
N ILE A 431 -9.07 18.41 13.45
CA ILE A 431 -9.52 19.79 13.69
C ILE A 431 -8.41 20.62 14.38
N HIS A 432 -7.44 19.93 14.98
CA HIS A 432 -6.43 20.52 15.85
C HIS A 432 -4.99 20.39 15.34
N SER A 433 -4.76 19.71 14.21
CA SER A 433 -3.41 19.55 13.63
C SER A 433 -3.14 20.59 12.55
N ARG A 434 -1.90 21.10 12.53
CA ARG A 434 -1.37 21.87 11.39
C ARG A 434 -0.84 20.95 10.29
N THR A 435 -0.57 19.69 10.59
CA THR A 435 -0.05 18.72 9.63
C THR A 435 -1.22 18.03 8.96
N ARG A 436 -1.13 17.98 7.63
CA ARG A 436 -2.18 17.45 6.78
C ARG A 436 -1.58 16.27 6.06
N SER A 437 -2.19 15.10 6.16
CA SER A 437 -1.59 13.88 5.64
C SER A 437 -2.57 13.10 4.80
N ILE A 438 -2.02 12.39 3.82
CA ILE A 438 -2.73 11.37 3.06
C ILE A 438 -2.15 10.03 3.49
N ILE A 439 -3.02 9.07 3.75
CA ILE A 439 -2.61 7.68 3.98
C ILE A 439 -3.05 6.87 2.77
N VAL A 440 -2.18 5.97 2.32
CA VAL A 440 -2.48 4.94 1.33
C VAL A 440 -2.14 3.60 1.94
N SER A 441 -3.05 2.64 1.86
CA SER A 441 -2.86 1.30 2.41
C SER A 441 -3.10 0.21 1.37
N GLY A 442 -2.44 -0.93 1.57
CA GLY A 442 -2.63 -2.16 0.81
C GLY A 442 -2.44 -2.02 -0.70
N GLY A 443 -3.14 -2.91 -1.41
CA GLY A 443 -3.10 -3.03 -2.87
C GLY A 443 -1.95 -3.93 -3.34
N ALA A 444 -2.09 -4.41 -4.58
CA ALA A 444 -1.04 -5.18 -5.24
C ALA A 444 -0.23 -4.27 -6.17
N PRO A 445 1.11 -4.38 -6.19
CA PRO A 445 1.95 -3.56 -7.04
C PRO A 445 1.71 -3.88 -8.52
N ILE A 446 1.78 -2.86 -9.38
CA ILE A 446 1.49 -2.92 -10.83
C ILE A 446 2.77 -3.05 -11.66
N GLN A 447 3.94 -2.67 -11.12
CA GLN A 447 5.25 -2.76 -11.79
C GLN A 447 6.26 -3.52 -10.93
N HIS A 448 7.16 -4.27 -11.58
CA HIS A 448 8.37 -4.88 -11.00
C HIS A 448 9.33 -3.84 -10.37
N GLU A 449 9.21 -2.56 -10.73
CA GLU A 449 10.10 -1.46 -10.32
C GLU A 449 9.72 -0.80 -8.97
N LEU A 450 8.70 -1.31 -8.24
CA LEU A 450 8.24 -0.72 -6.97
C LEU A 450 8.31 -1.64 -5.74
N THR A 451 8.99 -2.78 -5.82
CA THR A 451 8.99 -3.82 -4.79
C THR A 451 10.38 -4.19 -4.26
N ASN A 452 11.30 -3.27 -3.94
CA ASN A 452 12.53 -3.64 -3.17
C ASN A 452 12.17 -3.45 -1.71
N THR A 453 11.61 -4.48 -1.10
CA THR A 453 11.87 -4.92 0.28
C THR A 453 10.90 -6.04 0.63
N ASN A 454 11.35 -6.97 1.47
CA ASN A 454 10.51 -7.87 2.29
C ASN A 454 9.60 -7.12 3.31
N GLU A 455 9.30 -5.84 3.06
CA GLU A 455 8.49 -4.97 3.88
C GLU A 455 7.89 -3.89 2.97
N ALA A 456 7.04 -4.26 2.02
CA ALA A 456 6.09 -3.29 1.49
C ALA A 456 5.17 -2.95 2.66
N LEU A 457 5.45 -1.84 3.36
CA LEU A 457 4.66 -1.44 4.50
C LEU A 457 3.18 -1.36 4.06
N PRO A 458 2.27 -2.02 4.78
CA PRO A 458 0.85 -2.08 4.43
C PRO A 458 0.19 -0.70 4.46
N ILE A 459 0.87 0.29 5.06
CA ILE A 459 0.42 1.65 5.29
C ILE A 459 1.56 2.58 4.90
N ARG A 460 1.26 3.52 4.01
CA ARG A 460 2.13 4.57 3.50
C ARG A 460 1.51 5.91 3.90
N ILE A 461 2.30 6.80 4.49
CA ILE A 461 1.83 8.11 4.97
C ILE A 461 2.59 9.20 4.22
N TYR A 462 1.84 10.20 3.78
CA TYR A 462 2.28 11.29 2.95
C TYR A 462 1.88 12.62 3.58
N GLU A 463 2.83 13.42 4.01
CA GLU A 463 2.59 14.76 4.56
C GLU A 463 2.45 15.78 3.43
N CYS A 464 1.35 16.53 3.44
CA CYS A 464 1.05 17.59 2.49
C CYS A 464 1.69 18.90 2.97
N CYS A 465 2.93 19.17 2.53
CA CYS A 465 3.66 20.38 2.92
C CYS A 465 3.11 21.66 2.25
N SER A 466 2.58 21.53 1.03
CA SER A 466 1.89 22.60 0.29
C SER A 466 1.00 21.98 -0.79
N ASP A 467 0.24 22.82 -1.51
CA ASP A 467 -0.60 22.39 -2.63
C ASP A 467 0.14 21.40 -3.55
N ASN A 468 1.37 21.72 -3.95
CA ASN A 468 2.13 20.96 -4.95
C ASN A 468 3.31 20.14 -4.36
N LYS A 469 3.37 19.96 -3.04
CA LYS A 469 4.47 19.25 -2.39
C LYS A 469 3.97 18.27 -1.34
N VAL A 470 4.29 17.01 -1.55
CA VAL A 470 3.97 15.91 -0.64
C VAL A 470 5.25 15.17 -0.26
N SER A 471 5.47 14.92 1.02
CA SER A 471 6.65 14.18 1.49
C SER A 471 6.24 12.85 2.13
N ALA A 472 6.91 11.76 1.75
CA ALA A 472 6.73 10.47 2.39
C ALA A 472 7.23 10.50 3.84
N CYS A 473 6.45 9.95 4.76
CA CYS A 473 6.85 9.70 6.13
C CYS A 473 7.38 8.27 6.26
N LYS A 474 8.37 8.07 7.14
CA LYS A 474 8.73 6.71 7.58
C LYS A 474 7.63 6.23 8.51
N VAL A 475 7.11 5.03 8.30
CA VAL A 475 6.08 4.43 9.16
C VAL A 475 6.70 3.25 9.90
N ASP A 476 6.52 3.20 11.21
CA ASP A 476 7.02 2.13 12.08
C ASP A 476 5.83 1.51 12.81
N LEU A 477 5.43 0.30 12.41
CA LEU A 477 4.23 -0.38 12.92
C LEU A 477 4.62 -1.44 13.94
N HIS A 478 4.00 -1.38 15.12
CA HIS A 478 4.19 -2.34 16.20
C HIS A 478 2.86 -2.99 16.56
N PRO A 479 2.79 -4.32 16.71
CA PRO A 479 1.60 -4.95 17.25
C PRO A 479 1.41 -4.53 18.72
N CYS A 480 0.16 -4.34 19.15
CA CYS A 480 -0.13 -3.97 20.54
C CYS A 480 0.31 -5.05 21.55
N HIS A 481 0.30 -6.32 21.12
CA HIS A 481 0.73 -7.47 21.92
C HIS A 481 1.80 -8.26 21.14
N SER A 482 2.85 -8.72 21.83
CA SER A 482 3.95 -9.50 21.24
C SER A 482 3.48 -10.78 20.55
N ASP A 483 2.38 -11.35 21.02
CA ASP A 483 1.84 -12.62 20.53
C ASP A 483 0.88 -12.44 19.34
N LEU A 484 0.58 -11.19 18.97
CA LEU A 484 -0.27 -10.88 17.83
C LEU A 484 0.55 -11.04 16.54
N ALA A 485 0.38 -12.17 15.85
CA ALA A 485 0.89 -12.34 14.50
C ALA A 485 0.10 -11.43 13.54
N VAL A 486 0.64 -10.24 13.24
CA VAL A 486 0.05 -9.31 12.28
C VAL A 486 0.44 -9.72 10.86
N ASN A 487 -0.55 -10.09 10.06
CA ASN A 487 -0.37 -10.37 8.64
C ASN A 487 -1.42 -9.62 7.83
N PHE A 488 -1.02 -8.48 7.25
CA PHE A 488 -1.89 -7.65 6.44
C PHE A 488 -2.26 -8.31 5.09
N GLY A 489 -1.45 -9.26 4.61
CA GLY A 489 -1.57 -9.76 3.23
C GLY A 489 -1.51 -8.63 2.20
N SER A 490 -2.20 -8.78 1.07
CA SER A 490 -2.29 -7.72 0.04
C SER A 490 -3.29 -6.61 0.37
N MET A 491 -4.24 -6.89 1.28
CA MET A 491 -5.43 -6.05 1.52
C MET A 491 -6.09 -5.57 0.21
N ALA A 492 -6.11 -6.38 -0.84
CA ALA A 492 -6.76 -5.95 -2.09
C ALA A 492 -8.25 -5.70 -1.82
N HIS A 493 -8.79 -4.57 -2.30
CA HIS A 493 -10.21 -4.22 -2.15
C HIS A 493 -10.71 -4.09 -0.70
N HIS A 494 -9.82 -3.83 0.26
CA HIS A 494 -10.20 -3.36 1.60
C HIS A 494 -10.67 -1.91 1.55
N GLU A 495 -11.40 -1.48 2.59
CA GLU A 495 -11.72 -0.07 2.80
C GLU A 495 -10.91 0.47 3.98
N MET A 496 -10.34 1.66 3.83
CA MET A 496 -9.64 2.37 4.90
C MET A 496 -10.49 3.55 5.36
N LEU A 497 -10.72 3.64 6.67
CA LEU A 497 -11.45 4.74 7.29
C LEU A 497 -10.55 5.49 8.27
N PHE A 498 -10.61 6.81 8.23
CA PHE A 498 -10.01 7.67 9.25
C PHE A 498 -11.01 7.92 10.38
N VAL A 499 -10.56 7.75 11.63
CA VAL A 499 -11.32 8.01 12.84
C VAL A 499 -10.50 8.97 13.70
N GLU A 500 -11.05 10.16 13.96
CA GLU A 500 -10.45 11.07 14.93
C GLU A 500 -10.55 10.45 16.33
N SER A 501 -9.42 10.37 17.06
CA SER A 501 -9.43 9.91 18.44
C SER A 501 -9.64 11.10 19.38
N GLY A 502 -10.46 10.90 20.41
CA GLY A 502 -10.71 11.94 21.39
C GLY A 502 -9.56 12.20 22.33
N ILE A 503 -9.75 13.27 23.11
CA ILE A 503 -8.83 13.69 24.15
C ILE A 503 -8.95 12.71 25.31
N ASP A 504 -8.16 11.64 25.28
CA ASP A 504 -7.96 10.81 26.46
C ASP A 504 -7.21 11.65 27.50
N GLY A 505 -7.86 11.94 28.62
CA GLY A 505 -7.44 12.95 29.61
C GLY A 505 -6.09 12.71 30.31
N ASP A 506 -5.33 11.69 29.91
CA ASP A 506 -4.05 11.30 30.51
C ASP A 506 -2.89 11.13 29.49
N ARG A 507 -3.11 11.39 28.19
CA ARG A 507 -2.05 11.34 27.18
C ARG A 507 -1.87 12.68 26.48
N SER A 508 -0.71 13.30 26.69
CA SER A 508 -0.29 14.54 26.02
C SER A 508 0.03 14.37 24.53
N ALA A 509 -0.03 13.14 23.99
CA ALA A 509 0.12 12.83 22.58
C ALA A 509 -1.24 12.49 21.97
N LYS A 510 -1.72 13.36 21.08
CA LYS A 510 -2.94 13.13 20.29
C LYS A 510 -2.66 12.01 19.29
N SER A 511 -3.33 10.88 19.44
CA SER A 511 -3.27 9.81 18.45
C SER A 511 -4.24 10.10 17.30
N CYS A 512 -4.17 9.33 16.23
CA CYS A 512 -5.17 9.30 15.16
C CYS A 512 -5.44 7.83 14.86
N ASP A 513 -6.70 7.42 14.81
CA ASP A 513 -7.02 6.02 14.54
C ASP A 513 -7.36 5.84 13.05
N ILE A 514 -6.84 4.78 12.44
CA ILE A 514 -7.29 4.32 11.13
C ILE A 514 -7.82 2.89 11.24
N LEU A 515 -8.90 2.62 10.53
CA LEU A 515 -9.48 1.30 10.42
C LEU A 515 -9.19 0.72 9.04
N LEU A 516 -8.68 -0.50 9.01
CA LEU A 516 -8.47 -1.29 7.79
C LEU A 516 -9.51 -2.40 7.81
N LEU A 517 -10.51 -2.31 6.94
CA LEU A 517 -11.70 -3.16 6.99
C LEU A 517 -11.77 -4.11 5.81
N GLY A 518 -11.82 -5.41 6.12
CA GLY A 518 -11.98 -6.50 5.18
C GLY A 518 -10.98 -6.47 4.03
N GLY A 519 -11.48 -6.74 2.83
CA GLY A 519 -10.65 -6.97 1.64
C GLY A 519 -10.49 -8.44 1.34
N GLY A 520 -9.88 -8.74 0.21
CA GLY A 520 -9.80 -10.09 -0.32
C GLY A 520 -9.85 -10.16 -1.84
N VAL A 521 -9.73 -11.38 -2.33
CA VAL A 521 -9.80 -11.73 -3.75
C VAL A 521 -10.55 -13.03 -3.93
N ASP A 522 -11.24 -13.16 -5.05
CA ASP A 522 -11.81 -14.45 -5.45
C ASP A 522 -10.71 -15.34 -6.02
N SER A 523 -10.63 -16.60 -5.57
CA SER A 523 -9.72 -17.60 -6.13
C SER A 523 -10.52 -18.78 -6.65
N PHE A 524 -10.32 -19.11 -7.92
CA PHE A 524 -10.98 -20.23 -8.57
C PHE A 524 -10.56 -21.59 -7.95
N ALA A 525 -9.31 -21.69 -7.49
CA ALA A 525 -8.74 -22.94 -6.98
C ALA A 525 -8.97 -23.14 -5.47
N PHE A 526 -9.01 -22.05 -4.70
CA PHE A 526 -8.99 -22.11 -3.23
C PHE A 526 -10.25 -21.51 -2.58
N GLY A 527 -11.21 -21.05 -3.38
CA GLY A 527 -12.34 -20.25 -2.91
C GLY A 527 -11.93 -18.82 -2.55
N PRO A 528 -12.88 -17.96 -2.15
CA PRO A 528 -12.57 -16.58 -1.82
C PRO A 528 -11.67 -16.49 -0.59
N SER A 529 -10.64 -15.65 -0.68
CA SER A 529 -9.76 -15.31 0.44
C SER A 529 -10.09 -13.93 0.96
N PHE A 530 -10.12 -13.76 2.28
CA PHE A 530 -10.49 -12.52 2.96
C PHE A 530 -9.35 -12.02 3.83
N SER A 531 -9.17 -10.70 3.84
CA SER A 531 -8.20 -10.03 4.70
C SER A 531 -8.79 -9.78 6.09
N SER A 532 -7.92 -9.86 7.11
CA SER A 532 -8.24 -9.50 8.49
C SER A 532 -8.50 -8.00 8.62
N CYS A 533 -9.29 -7.62 9.62
CA CYS A 533 -9.53 -6.22 9.96
C CYS A 533 -8.55 -5.76 11.04
N TYR A 534 -8.13 -4.50 10.97
CA TYR A 534 -7.20 -3.90 11.94
C TYR A 534 -7.62 -2.49 12.33
N SER A 535 -7.34 -2.12 13.57
CA SER A 535 -7.35 -0.72 14.04
C SER A 535 -5.91 -0.31 14.30
N VAL A 536 -5.45 0.78 13.68
CA VAL A 536 -4.09 1.27 13.83
C VAL A 536 -4.11 2.66 14.44
N SER A 537 -3.55 2.79 15.63
CA SER A 537 -3.42 4.08 16.31
C SER A 537 -2.08 4.70 15.96
N LEU A 538 -2.11 5.83 15.26
CA LEU A 538 -0.94 6.54 14.77
C LEU A 538 -0.52 7.65 15.75
N GLU A 539 0.78 7.75 16.00
CA GLU A 539 1.42 8.75 16.85
C GLU A 539 2.56 9.47 16.09
N GLY A 540 2.86 10.71 16.48
CA GLY A 540 3.94 11.50 15.89
C GLY A 540 3.56 12.28 14.63
N LEU A 541 2.26 12.42 14.33
CA LEU A 541 1.78 13.30 13.26
C LEU A 541 1.88 14.80 13.63
N ASP A 542 1.96 15.15 14.93
CA ASP A 542 1.87 16.54 15.43
C ASP A 542 3.16 17.13 16.04
N ASP A 543 4.32 16.49 15.85
CA ASP A 543 5.56 16.79 16.61
C ASP A 543 6.18 18.20 16.43
N ASP A 544 5.64 19.04 15.54
CA ASP A 544 6.14 20.40 15.32
C ASP A 544 5.93 21.34 16.53
N ILE A 545 4.97 21.03 17.42
CA ILE A 545 4.65 21.90 18.58
C ILE A 545 5.74 21.85 19.67
N ILE A 546 6.49 20.74 19.79
CA ILE A 546 7.49 20.57 20.85
C ILE A 546 8.80 21.28 20.49
N ASN A 547 9.13 21.36 19.20
CA ASN A 547 10.36 22.01 18.74
C ASN A 547 10.26 23.53 18.74
N GLU A 548 9.12 24.15 18.42
CA GLU A 548 8.98 25.62 18.50
C GLU A 548 9.09 26.13 19.95
N LYS A 549 8.53 25.42 20.94
CA LYS A 549 8.67 25.82 22.36
C LYS A 549 10.10 25.65 22.88
N LYS A 550 10.86 24.66 22.38
CA LYS A 550 12.30 24.52 22.66
C LYS A 550 13.13 25.58 21.95
N LEU A 551 12.85 25.87 20.67
CA LEU A 551 13.51 26.93 19.90
C LEU A 551 13.25 28.31 20.52
N MET A 552 12.00 28.60 20.92
CA MET A 552 11.62 29.86 21.58
C MET A 552 12.19 29.98 23.00
N LYS A 553 12.38 28.89 23.74
CA LYS A 553 13.09 28.90 25.03
C LYS A 553 14.60 29.08 24.85
N HIS A 554 15.19 28.61 23.75
CA HIS A 554 16.59 28.85 23.43
C HIS A 554 16.83 30.28 22.92
N CYS A 555 15.96 30.81 22.06
CA CYS A 555 16.02 32.20 21.58
C CYS A 555 15.81 33.25 22.67
N LYS A 556 15.05 32.94 23.74
CA LYS A 556 14.86 33.86 24.88
C LYS A 556 16.00 33.86 25.90
N ARG A 557 16.91 32.86 25.88
CA ARG A 557 18.11 32.86 26.73
C ARG A 557 19.33 33.48 26.04
N SER A 558 19.32 33.63 24.72
CA SER A 558 20.43 34.18 23.93
C SER A 558 20.32 35.68 23.59
N VAL A 559 19.32 36.40 24.12
CA VAL A 559 19.13 37.84 23.86
C VAL A 559 19.25 38.71 25.13
N GLN A 560 19.54 38.13 26.30
CA GLN A 560 19.65 38.88 27.56
C GLN A 560 20.99 38.72 28.30
N GLN A 561 22.06 38.35 27.59
CA GLN A 561 23.40 38.31 28.19
C GLN A 561 24.51 38.69 27.19
N VAL A 562 24.30 39.79 26.46
CA VAL A 562 25.39 40.55 25.80
C VAL A 562 25.26 42.01 26.19
N MET A 563 25.42 42.29 27.49
CA MET A 563 25.92 43.55 28.03
C MET A 563 26.46 43.27 29.43
N MET A 564 27.79 43.33 29.57
CA MET A 564 28.62 43.56 30.75
C MET A 564 29.88 42.69 30.73
N GLU A 565 30.94 43.39 30.36
CA GLU A 565 32.37 43.23 30.61
C GLU A 565 32.90 42.21 31.64
N LYS A 566 34.12 41.77 31.29
CA LYS A 566 35.32 41.55 32.13
C LYS A 566 35.51 40.19 32.83
N GLY A 567 36.59 39.55 32.38
CA GLY A 567 37.67 39.08 33.25
C GLY A 567 37.55 37.65 33.76
N GLY A 568 38.51 36.81 33.38
CA GLY A 568 38.73 35.54 34.07
C GLY A 568 39.33 34.45 33.19
N SER A 569 40.66 34.35 33.24
CA SER A 569 41.38 33.13 32.85
C SER A 569 40.90 31.92 33.66
N LYS A 570 40.78 30.75 33.02
CA LYS A 570 41.09 29.44 33.62
C LYS A 570 41.15 28.34 32.56
N ASP A 571 42.30 27.67 32.54
CA ASP A 571 42.65 26.45 31.83
C ASP A 571 41.67 25.30 32.06
N VAL A 572 41.33 24.53 31.01
CA VAL A 572 41.13 23.06 31.09
C VAL A 572 41.49 22.37 29.76
N LYS A 573 42.71 21.80 29.75
CA LYS A 573 43.17 20.50 29.18
C LYS A 573 42.83 20.10 27.73
N LYS A 574 43.85 20.23 26.88
CA LYS A 574 44.16 19.35 25.74
C LYS A 574 44.30 17.88 26.17
N ASN A 575 43.78 16.97 25.35
CA ASN A 575 44.32 15.62 25.22
C ASN A 575 44.85 15.47 23.78
N ASP A 576 46.18 15.44 23.66
CA ASP A 576 46.90 15.18 22.41
C ASP A 576 46.74 13.71 21.98
N LYS A 577 46.50 13.50 20.68
CA LYS A 577 46.73 12.25 19.96
C LYS A 577 47.78 12.52 18.85
N PRO A 578 48.60 11.53 18.49
CA PRO A 578 49.90 11.75 17.85
C PRO A 578 49.79 12.36 16.44
N ASN A 579 50.74 13.25 16.12
CA ASN A 579 50.91 13.85 14.79
C ASN A 579 51.12 12.76 13.71
N ASP A 580 50.04 12.37 13.03
CA ASP A 580 50.12 11.65 11.75
C ASP A 580 50.68 12.63 10.70
N ALA A 581 51.84 12.30 10.12
CA ALA A 581 52.36 13.04 8.98
C ALA A 581 51.35 12.95 7.82
N CYS A 582 50.84 14.09 7.38
CA CYS A 582 49.85 14.19 6.30
C CYS A 582 50.44 14.98 5.13
N ALA A 583 50.00 14.68 3.92
CA ALA A 583 50.30 15.50 2.74
C ALA A 583 49.08 15.56 1.81
N GLU A 584 49.03 16.59 0.97
CA GLU A 584 47.94 16.77 0.00
C GLU A 584 48.06 15.73 -1.13
N THR A 585 46.92 15.13 -1.49
CA THR A 585 46.82 14.14 -2.56
C THR A 585 45.49 14.31 -3.31
N ASP A 586 45.44 13.80 -4.54
CA ASP A 586 44.21 13.78 -5.33
C ASP A 586 43.27 12.70 -4.77
N VAL A 587 42.01 13.04 -4.60
CA VAL A 587 41.00 12.18 -3.97
C VAL A 587 39.70 12.16 -4.75
N ILE A 588 39.01 11.03 -4.66
CA ILE A 588 37.61 10.91 -5.02
C ILE A 588 36.78 10.90 -3.75
N TYR A 589 35.81 11.79 -3.69
CA TYR A 589 34.82 11.85 -2.62
C TYR A 589 33.73 10.83 -2.88
N VAL A 590 33.48 9.98 -1.89
CA VAL A 590 32.47 8.91 -1.94
C VAL A 590 31.69 8.88 -0.65
N ALA A 591 30.44 8.44 -0.68
CA ALA A 591 29.67 8.24 0.54
C ALA A 591 30.36 7.17 1.42
N SER A 592 30.32 7.32 2.75
CA SER A 592 30.98 6.37 3.66
C SER A 592 30.60 4.90 3.42
N LYS A 593 29.36 4.64 2.98
CA LYS A 593 28.85 3.29 2.67
C LYS A 593 29.51 2.66 1.42
N ASP A 594 29.91 3.49 0.45
CA ASP A 594 30.43 3.06 -0.86
C ASP A 594 31.96 3.08 -0.91
N ALA A 595 32.61 3.62 0.12
CA ALA A 595 34.07 3.75 0.18
C ALA A 595 34.81 2.41 0.03
N LYS A 596 34.24 1.31 0.57
CA LYS A 596 34.85 -0.02 0.42
C LYS A 596 34.73 -0.54 -1.02
N CYS A 597 33.58 -0.33 -1.66
CA CYS A 597 33.34 -0.73 -3.06
C CYS A 597 34.23 0.05 -4.02
N LEU A 598 34.29 1.38 -3.86
CA LEU A 598 35.16 2.24 -4.66
C LEU A 598 36.63 1.87 -4.46
N LYS A 599 37.07 1.64 -3.21
CA LYS A 599 38.43 1.20 -2.93
C LYS A 599 38.78 -0.11 -3.67
N MET A 600 37.91 -1.11 -3.63
CA MET A 600 38.16 -2.39 -4.33
C MET A 600 38.22 -2.20 -5.85
N ALA A 601 37.35 -1.38 -6.42
CA ALA A 601 37.36 -1.07 -7.85
C ALA A 601 38.66 -0.37 -8.25
N LEU A 602 39.07 0.66 -7.50
CA LEU A 602 40.33 1.38 -7.72
C LEU A 602 41.56 0.48 -7.50
N GLU A 603 41.53 -0.46 -6.56
CA GLU A 603 42.61 -1.44 -6.37
C GLU A 603 42.71 -2.41 -7.56
N SER A 604 41.56 -2.88 -8.08
CA SER A 604 41.52 -3.77 -9.24
C SER A 604 42.00 -3.10 -10.52
N ALA A 605 41.76 -1.79 -10.66
CA ALA A 605 42.19 -0.97 -11.79
C ALA A 605 43.58 -0.33 -11.58
N SER A 606 44.27 -0.62 -10.48
CA SER A 606 45.57 0.01 -10.11
C SER A 606 45.53 1.55 -9.97
N TYR A 607 44.36 2.10 -9.67
CA TYR A 607 44.12 3.55 -9.53
C TYR A 607 44.14 4.07 -8.10
N LEU A 608 44.13 3.19 -7.09
CA LEU A 608 44.26 3.59 -5.69
C LEU A 608 45.70 4.01 -5.33
N ASP A 609 45.90 5.21 -4.78
CA ASP A 609 47.21 5.62 -4.25
C ASP A 609 47.45 5.06 -2.84
N LYS A 610 48.13 3.91 -2.79
CA LYS A 610 48.44 3.17 -1.55
C LYS A 610 49.42 3.88 -0.61
N ARG A 611 49.99 5.03 -1.01
CA ARG A 611 50.85 5.85 -0.14
C ARG A 611 50.05 6.58 0.94
N TYR A 612 48.75 6.75 0.75
CA TYR A 612 47.86 7.49 1.63
C TYR A 612 46.72 6.60 2.14
N ARG A 613 46.13 6.95 3.28
CA ARG A 613 44.94 6.29 3.81
C ARG A 613 43.69 7.10 3.47
N MET A 614 42.57 6.39 3.31
CA MET A 614 41.26 7.02 3.21
C MET A 614 40.94 7.76 4.51
N LYS A 615 40.34 8.95 4.40
CA LYS A 615 39.99 9.81 5.53
C LYS A 615 38.57 10.34 5.34
N LYS A 616 37.87 10.66 6.43
CA LYS A 616 36.61 11.41 6.35
C LYS A 616 36.91 12.83 5.82
N ALA A 617 36.13 13.26 4.83
CA ALA A 617 36.28 14.55 4.17
C ALA A 617 36.09 15.72 5.14
N ASP A 618 36.89 16.78 4.98
CA ASP A 618 36.80 18.00 5.79
C ASP A 618 35.54 18.83 5.46
N LYS A 619 35.06 19.66 6.41
CA LYS A 619 33.75 20.35 6.33
C LYS A 619 33.58 21.35 5.17
N ASN A 620 34.64 21.65 4.42
CA ASN A 620 34.66 22.65 3.35
C ASN A 620 34.60 22.06 1.93
N THR A 621 34.29 20.77 1.78
CA THR A 621 34.11 20.14 0.46
C THR A 621 32.74 20.43 -0.16
N PRO A 622 32.59 20.35 -1.49
CA PRO A 622 31.30 20.52 -2.16
C PRO A 622 30.27 19.54 -1.58
N ASN A 623 29.10 20.04 -1.17
CA ASN A 623 28.01 19.31 -0.51
C ASN A 623 28.17 19.01 1.00
N SER A 624 28.48 20.03 1.81
CA SER A 624 28.62 19.94 3.28
C SER A 624 27.31 19.91 4.08
N GLU A 625 26.16 19.67 3.43
CA GLU A 625 24.89 19.45 4.13
C GLU A 625 24.46 17.99 3.95
N SER A 626 24.75 17.18 4.98
CA SER A 626 24.10 15.90 5.34
C SER A 626 24.69 14.53 4.96
N CYS A 627 25.87 14.39 4.34
CA CYS A 627 26.51 13.06 4.17
C CYS A 627 27.93 12.95 4.73
N SER A 628 28.22 11.85 5.44
CA SER A 628 29.58 11.51 5.85
C SER A 628 30.36 11.03 4.62
N CYS A 629 31.09 11.94 3.97
CA CYS A 629 31.92 11.62 2.82
C CYS A 629 33.30 11.11 3.25
N ILE A 630 33.84 10.17 2.50
CA ILE A 630 35.21 9.65 2.63
C ILE A 630 35.99 10.10 1.39
N ALA A 631 37.16 10.67 1.62
CA ALA A 631 38.14 10.97 0.59
C ALA A 631 39.01 9.73 0.36
N VAL A 632 38.96 9.20 -0.86
CA VAL A 632 39.72 8.02 -1.29
C VAL A 632 40.90 8.46 -2.16
N PRO A 633 42.15 8.27 -1.72
CA PRO A 633 43.34 8.70 -2.47
C PRO A 633 43.53 7.96 -3.79
N ILE A 634 43.81 8.70 -4.85
CA ILE A 634 43.97 8.15 -6.20
C ILE A 634 45.29 8.57 -6.85
N THR A 635 45.73 7.77 -7.81
CA THR A 635 46.99 8.00 -8.54
C THR A 635 46.81 9.06 -9.63
N LYS A 636 47.91 9.64 -10.12
CA LYS A 636 47.88 10.60 -11.24
C LYS A 636 47.30 10.00 -12.53
N SER A 637 47.54 8.72 -12.79
CA SER A 637 46.96 8.01 -13.94
C SER A 637 45.42 7.94 -13.85
N CYS A 638 44.87 7.82 -12.65
CA CYS A 638 43.43 7.91 -12.43
C CYS A 638 42.89 9.32 -12.70
N VAL A 639 43.64 10.36 -12.32
CA VAL A 639 43.27 11.74 -12.63
C VAL A 639 43.23 11.95 -14.14
N GLU A 640 44.23 11.48 -14.87
CA GLU A 640 44.28 11.58 -16.33
C GLU A 640 43.11 10.84 -16.99
N GLU A 641 42.72 9.67 -16.49
CA GLU A 641 41.56 8.92 -17.00
C GLU A 641 40.21 9.60 -16.69
N VAL A 642 40.07 10.22 -15.53
CA VAL A 642 38.83 10.89 -15.11
C VAL A 642 38.69 12.29 -15.73
N VAL A 643 39.79 12.99 -15.95
CA VAL A 643 39.83 14.40 -16.39
C VAL A 643 40.00 14.53 -17.91
N ASN A 644 40.75 13.63 -18.58
CA ASN A 644 40.97 13.71 -20.03
C ASN A 644 40.02 12.81 -20.86
N ALA A 645 39.03 12.17 -20.22
CA ALA A 645 38.01 11.43 -20.96
C ALA A 645 37.04 12.41 -21.65
N ASP A 646 37.28 12.68 -22.93
CA ASP A 646 36.27 13.24 -23.87
C ASP A 646 35.18 12.20 -24.23
N GLY A 647 35.02 11.13 -23.41
CA GLY A 647 34.09 10.00 -23.59
C GLY A 647 33.51 9.49 -22.25
N GLU A 648 32.79 8.36 -22.29
CA GLU A 648 32.13 7.74 -21.13
C GLU A 648 33.11 7.50 -19.97
N LYS A 649 32.72 7.92 -18.76
CA LYS A 649 33.56 7.74 -17.58
C LYS A 649 33.55 6.27 -17.15
N PRO A 650 34.59 5.79 -16.45
CA PRO A 650 34.60 4.43 -15.94
C PRO A 650 33.37 4.14 -15.08
N ILE A 651 32.78 2.96 -15.24
CA ILE A 651 31.53 2.56 -14.55
C ILE A 651 31.64 2.76 -13.02
N TRP A 652 32.82 2.51 -12.44
CA TRP A 652 33.04 2.71 -11.01
C TRP A 652 33.02 4.18 -10.60
N TYR A 653 33.39 5.10 -11.49
CA TYR A 653 33.35 6.53 -11.25
C TYR A 653 31.90 7.03 -11.27
N GLU A 654 31.13 6.70 -12.30
CA GLU A 654 29.72 7.10 -12.40
C GLU A 654 28.85 6.51 -11.29
N LYS A 655 29.20 5.30 -10.84
CA LYS A 655 28.44 4.59 -9.81
C LYS A 655 28.75 5.03 -8.38
N TYR A 656 29.98 5.48 -8.09
CA TYR A 656 30.43 5.69 -6.71
C TYR A 656 31.00 7.09 -6.43
N ALA A 657 31.47 7.83 -7.42
CA ALA A 657 32.10 9.14 -7.20
C ALA A 657 31.05 10.24 -7.02
N ILE A 658 31.14 10.99 -5.92
CA ILE A 658 30.33 12.19 -5.66
C ILE A 658 31.01 13.41 -6.29
N ALA A 659 32.32 13.53 -6.07
CA ALA A 659 33.13 14.64 -6.56
C ALA A 659 34.60 14.23 -6.65
N PHE A 660 35.38 14.99 -7.39
CA PHE A 660 36.83 14.88 -7.48
C PHE A 660 37.48 16.14 -6.89
N GLY A 661 38.59 15.99 -6.17
CA GLY A 661 39.30 17.13 -5.59
C GLY A 661 40.64 16.75 -4.95
N LYS A 662 41.15 17.62 -4.09
CA LYS A 662 42.39 17.41 -3.34
C LYS A 662 42.13 17.46 -1.85
N GLU A 663 42.76 16.57 -1.11
CA GLU A 663 42.66 16.58 0.35
C GLU A 663 43.98 16.19 1.03
N VAL A 664 44.18 16.73 2.23
CA VAL A 664 45.28 16.35 3.10
C VAL A 664 44.98 14.99 3.73
N ALA A 665 45.66 13.95 3.25
CA ALA A 665 45.49 12.58 3.70
C ALA A 665 46.72 12.09 4.49
N PRO A 666 46.53 11.27 5.54
CA PRO A 666 47.64 10.70 6.30
C PRO A 666 48.35 9.61 5.49
N PHE A 667 49.67 9.51 5.64
CA PHE A 667 50.44 8.45 4.98
C PHE A 667 50.02 7.05 5.46
N SER A 668 50.18 6.05 4.58
CA SER A 668 49.93 4.66 4.91
C SER A 668 50.94 4.13 5.93
N THR A 669 50.58 3.06 6.64
CA THR A 669 51.40 2.47 7.70
C THR A 669 52.78 2.03 7.19
N VAL A 670 52.83 1.59 5.93
CA VAL A 670 54.05 1.13 5.25
C VAL A 670 54.99 2.31 4.99
N VAL A 671 54.45 3.43 4.48
CA VAL A 671 55.23 4.65 4.22
C VAL A 671 55.72 5.29 5.52
N LEU A 672 54.87 5.34 6.56
CA LEU A 672 55.25 5.81 7.90
C LEU A 672 56.37 4.95 8.52
N GLY A 673 56.37 3.63 8.29
CA GLY A 673 57.44 2.73 8.72
C GLY A 673 58.79 3.05 8.04
N SER A 674 58.77 3.28 6.72
CA SER A 674 59.98 3.62 5.95
C SER A 674 60.56 5.00 6.27
N LEU A 675 59.70 5.98 6.62
CA LEU A 675 60.12 7.33 7.01
C LEU A 675 60.73 7.37 8.42
N LYS A 676 60.32 6.46 9.32
CA LYS A 676 60.91 6.31 10.65
C LYS A 676 62.30 5.65 10.58
N GLN A 677 62.50 4.68 9.69
CA GLN A 677 63.81 4.03 9.47
C GLN A 677 64.87 4.93 8.79
N ARG A 678 64.46 5.99 8.10
CA ARG A 678 65.39 7.00 7.53
C ARG A 678 65.75 8.13 8.52
N LYS A 679 65.09 8.19 9.68
CA LYS A 679 65.34 9.17 10.75
C LYS A 679 66.03 8.56 11.98
N SER A 680 66.25 7.25 11.99
CA SER A 680 67.20 6.52 12.85
C SER A 680 68.47 6.26 12.07
#